data_AF-A0A897NI22-F1
#
_entry.id   AF-A0A897NI22-F1
#
_cell.length_a   1.000
_cell.length_b   1.000
_cell.length_c   1.000
_cell.angle_alpha   90.00
_cell.angle_beta   90.00
_cell.angle_gamma   90.00
#
_symmetry.space_group_name_H-M   'P 1'
#
loop_
_entity.id
_entity.type
_entity.pdbx_description
1 polymer ?
#
loop_
_entity_poly.entity_id
_entity_poly.type
_entity_poly.pdbx_seq_one_letter_code
_entity_poly.pdbx_strand_id
1 'polypeptide(L)'
;MTTFTDRFDELTHEMEVLLDEDLASIQKMPEQTRLERYNSLKSDEEEFVWEFAKEFDQLTDSEREDVRAKFRLARLLIAASFYEEGSLPRAMRDEFVETELQAVVDFERYKRFDVLTEEEIEAKIRRMDGEVYELVTEYTSTQIANMDELMDDPDVQSDVMRKLLDRYQERCEKIRQGFFVYVETHGLEHMVESIEAAVQAVSESADEREAIQAELREEIQSLSESLEADFRQQQRTFEAQLQQVEHEITSQTVDSEQLQLELQRLEQQGDSLTEKQEVLLEEFGERIERTSTLETRLSTKIEQLEEVQRQTREEVREAAREETTAVVEEELAALREQREQLQAEIDTLERERESIEVARERLGEKQQRLSTEVDGLAEQRATIEDTTERLDETEAELAEQTDRLADERDELADTRDQLKDRQRDLKSEVEDAQQSLSAGDNTLPDRAISTSMARLLEMDYVGRFDTSMHDAESVVTTDGTVEIPDGYWADRSEHLNDQVRLDQLLDADGTPEQYPLDRRARYFVTGSGLLGLRSRRKMVIEAAIKSNLEAHATNGFDAAPRDLDDLLNVVNDAVYEAQQNDYHYLLGIASPTGWTDRVIRQVEGGNVARSRYSRHLSLVLVDLQHGDIYYDDSDEIASENSDLYEIPVTVERVDKAVDVIRSNYIEEVGIDSVLLEEVVEEQGFDVRETKEAFDRLAESGEGEQLHVDEYGLALDVSG
;
A
#
# COMPACT_ATOMS: atom_id res chain seq x y z
N MET A 1 -23.65 123.82 -36.10
CA MET A 1 -22.47 123.07 -36.54
C MET A 1 -22.31 121.98 -35.52
N THR A 2 -22.59 120.74 -35.90
CA THR A 2 -22.28 119.56 -35.09
C THR A 2 -20.77 119.54 -34.87
N THR A 3 -20.33 119.33 -33.63
CA THR A 3 -18.90 119.24 -33.35
C THR A 3 -18.37 117.87 -33.80
N PHE A 4 -17.05 117.75 -33.97
CA PHE A 4 -16.40 116.46 -34.26
C PHE A 4 -16.89 115.36 -33.31
N THR A 5 -16.91 115.66 -32.02
CA THR A 5 -17.36 114.73 -30.97
C THR A 5 -18.82 114.34 -31.14
N ASP A 6 -19.73 115.31 -31.34
CA ASP A 6 -21.16 114.98 -31.48
C ASP A 6 -21.44 114.04 -32.66
N ARG A 7 -20.77 114.24 -33.79
CA ARG A 7 -20.97 113.41 -34.99
C ARG A 7 -20.22 112.09 -34.93
N PHE A 8 -19.03 112.06 -34.30
CA PHE A 8 -18.31 110.82 -34.07
C PHE A 8 -19.11 109.91 -33.15
N ASP A 9 -19.58 110.44 -32.02
CA ASP A 9 -20.39 109.70 -31.04
C ASP A 9 -21.70 109.22 -31.68
N GLU A 10 -22.39 110.05 -32.48
CA GLU A 10 -23.62 109.64 -33.18
C GLU A 10 -23.37 108.44 -34.12
N LEU A 11 -22.26 108.44 -34.85
CA LEU A 11 -21.92 107.41 -35.82
C LEU A 11 -21.38 106.12 -35.16
N THR A 12 -20.65 106.23 -34.06
CA THR A 12 -20.08 105.06 -33.36
C THR A 12 -20.99 104.50 -32.28
N HIS A 13 -22.06 105.20 -31.89
CA HIS A 13 -22.92 104.80 -30.77
C HIS A 13 -23.48 103.38 -30.92
N GLU A 14 -24.04 103.03 -32.08
CA GLU A 14 -24.62 101.70 -32.29
C GLU A 14 -23.55 100.60 -32.25
N MET A 15 -22.38 100.88 -32.82
CA MET A 15 -21.22 99.99 -32.76
C MET A 15 -20.76 99.78 -31.31
N GLU A 16 -20.60 100.85 -30.53
CA GLU A 16 -20.17 100.77 -29.14
C GLU A 16 -21.15 99.98 -28.27
N VAL A 17 -22.46 100.24 -28.41
CA VAL A 17 -23.50 99.50 -27.69
C VAL A 17 -23.44 98.01 -28.02
N LEU A 18 -23.30 97.65 -29.29
CA LEU A 18 -23.27 96.24 -29.69
C LEU A 18 -21.96 95.56 -29.26
N LEU A 19 -20.83 96.27 -29.29
CA LEU A 19 -19.57 95.74 -28.79
C LEU A 19 -19.61 95.51 -27.28
N ASP A 20 -20.48 96.14 -26.51
CA ASP A 20 -20.64 95.84 -25.07
C ASP A 20 -21.58 94.65 -24.80
N GLU A 21 -22.40 94.24 -25.77
CA GLU A 21 -23.31 93.11 -25.65
C GLU A 21 -22.61 91.76 -25.84
N ASP A 22 -23.17 90.72 -25.23
CA ASP A 22 -22.75 89.33 -25.44
C ASP A 22 -23.57 88.66 -26.55
N LEU A 23 -23.01 87.61 -27.17
CA LEU A 23 -23.64 86.92 -28.28
C LEU A 23 -25.04 86.38 -27.94
N ALA A 24 -25.25 85.86 -26.73
CA ALA A 24 -26.54 85.35 -26.28
C ALA A 24 -27.60 86.48 -26.10
N SER A 25 -27.17 87.68 -25.76
CA SER A 25 -28.01 88.87 -25.68
C SER A 25 -28.37 89.39 -27.08
N ILE A 26 -27.43 89.32 -28.02
CA ILE A 26 -27.68 89.60 -29.44
C ILE A 26 -28.67 88.59 -30.04
N GLN A 27 -28.53 87.29 -29.77
CA GLN A 27 -29.45 86.23 -30.23
C GLN A 27 -30.89 86.41 -29.77
N LYS A 28 -31.09 86.94 -28.55
CA LYS A 28 -32.43 87.24 -28.03
C LYS A 28 -33.15 88.34 -28.80
N MET A 29 -32.41 89.15 -29.59
CA MET A 29 -33.03 90.15 -30.46
C MET A 29 -33.73 89.46 -31.64
N PRO A 30 -34.91 89.96 -32.07
CA PRO A 30 -35.59 89.43 -33.25
C PRO A 30 -34.69 89.47 -34.49
N GLU A 31 -34.77 88.44 -35.35
CA GLU A 31 -34.00 88.34 -36.60
C GLU A 31 -34.06 89.62 -37.44
N GLN A 32 -35.26 90.21 -37.59
CA GLN A 32 -35.43 91.46 -38.33
C GLN A 32 -34.61 92.61 -37.72
N THR A 33 -34.59 92.72 -36.39
CA THR A 33 -33.82 93.76 -35.69
C THR A 33 -32.32 93.52 -35.87
N ARG A 34 -31.85 92.27 -35.75
CA ARG A 34 -30.43 91.93 -36.01
C ARG A 34 -30.01 92.30 -37.44
N LEU A 35 -30.85 92.02 -38.44
CA LEU A 35 -30.62 92.41 -39.84
C LEU A 35 -30.61 93.93 -40.03
N GLU A 36 -31.54 94.65 -39.42
CA GLU A 36 -31.61 96.11 -39.47
C GLU A 36 -30.34 96.74 -38.88
N ARG A 37 -29.93 96.28 -37.70
CA ARG A 37 -28.70 96.73 -37.03
C ARG A 37 -27.43 96.42 -37.83
N TYR A 38 -27.35 95.23 -38.43
CA TYR A 38 -26.22 94.88 -39.30
C TYR A 38 -26.09 95.82 -40.50
N ASN A 39 -27.21 96.14 -41.16
CA ASN A 39 -27.23 97.06 -42.29
C ASN A 39 -26.95 98.51 -41.85
N SER A 40 -27.43 98.91 -40.67
CA SER A 40 -27.14 100.21 -40.03
C SER A 40 -25.64 100.37 -39.83
N LEU A 41 -25.00 99.43 -39.13
CA LEU A 41 -23.55 99.41 -38.91
C LEU A 41 -22.72 99.42 -40.20
N LYS A 42 -23.21 98.75 -41.25
CA LYS A 42 -22.56 98.76 -42.56
C LYS A 42 -22.64 100.13 -43.22
N SER A 43 -23.80 100.79 -43.14
CA SER A 43 -23.99 102.17 -43.61
C SER A 43 -23.13 103.16 -42.81
N ASP A 44 -23.05 102.98 -41.49
CA ASP A 44 -22.29 103.85 -40.60
C ASP A 44 -20.78 103.71 -40.83
N GLU A 45 -20.27 102.50 -41.09
CA GLU A 45 -18.87 102.32 -41.51
C GLU A 45 -18.60 103.01 -42.85
N GLU A 46 -19.50 102.90 -43.82
CA GLU A 46 -19.36 103.57 -45.12
C GLU A 46 -19.34 105.10 -44.96
N GLU A 47 -20.24 105.66 -44.15
CA GLU A 47 -20.24 107.09 -43.83
C GLU A 47 -18.96 107.49 -43.09
N PHE A 48 -18.49 106.67 -42.14
CA PHE A 48 -17.26 106.91 -41.40
C PHE A 48 -16.05 107.02 -42.34
N VAL A 49 -15.93 106.07 -43.27
CA VAL A 49 -14.78 105.96 -44.19
C VAL A 49 -14.81 107.05 -45.27
N TRP A 50 -15.97 107.39 -45.83
CA TRP A 50 -16.05 108.25 -47.01
C TRP A 50 -16.46 109.70 -46.72
N GLU A 51 -17.35 109.92 -45.76
CA GLU A 51 -17.91 111.23 -45.46
C GLU A 51 -17.27 111.86 -44.23
N PHE A 52 -17.25 111.14 -43.11
CA PHE A 52 -16.71 111.63 -41.84
C PHE A 52 -15.21 111.91 -41.94
N ALA A 53 -14.43 110.96 -42.47
CA ALA A 53 -12.99 111.06 -42.67
C ALA A 53 -12.55 112.19 -43.63
N LYS A 54 -13.49 112.70 -44.45
CA LYS A 54 -13.28 113.84 -45.36
C LYS A 54 -13.62 115.17 -44.68
N GLU A 55 -14.61 115.18 -43.80
CA GLU A 55 -15.05 116.37 -43.09
C GLU A 55 -14.16 116.70 -41.87
N PHE A 56 -13.55 115.66 -41.29
CA PHE A 56 -12.76 115.75 -40.06
C PHE A 56 -11.39 115.05 -40.21
N ASP A 57 -10.30 115.74 -39.88
CA ASP A 57 -8.92 115.24 -40.01
C ASP A 57 -8.25 114.90 -38.67
N GLN A 58 -9.00 114.95 -37.57
CA GLN A 58 -8.47 114.81 -36.21
C GLN A 58 -7.99 113.39 -35.85
N LEU A 59 -8.45 112.36 -36.57
CA LEU A 59 -8.00 110.98 -36.37
C LEU A 59 -6.82 110.64 -37.27
N THR A 60 -5.79 110.04 -36.69
CA THR A 60 -4.68 109.40 -37.41
C THR A 60 -5.16 108.20 -38.22
N ASP A 61 -4.36 107.77 -39.21
CA ASP A 61 -4.70 106.60 -40.03
C ASP A 61 -4.91 105.35 -39.16
N SER A 62 -4.07 105.16 -38.13
CA SER A 62 -4.21 104.05 -37.18
C SER A 62 -5.48 104.12 -36.34
N GLU A 63 -5.92 105.31 -35.91
CA GLU A 63 -7.17 105.47 -35.17
C GLU A 63 -8.39 105.24 -36.06
N ARG A 64 -8.31 105.60 -37.35
CA ARG A 64 -9.38 105.31 -38.33
C ARG A 64 -9.49 103.82 -38.60
N GLU A 65 -8.36 103.12 -38.75
CA GLU A 65 -8.34 101.67 -38.91
C GLU A 65 -8.88 100.95 -37.67
N ASP A 66 -8.57 101.44 -36.47
CA ASP A 66 -9.11 100.91 -35.21
C ASP A 66 -10.64 100.98 -35.14
N VAL A 67 -11.20 102.16 -35.44
CA VAL A 67 -12.66 102.37 -35.46
C VAL A 67 -13.32 101.52 -36.54
N ARG A 68 -12.70 101.41 -37.72
CA ARG A 68 -13.20 100.55 -38.80
C ARG A 68 -13.22 99.07 -38.42
N ALA A 69 -12.17 98.58 -37.77
CA ALA A 69 -12.11 97.21 -37.28
C ALA A 69 -13.21 96.94 -36.22
N LYS A 70 -13.53 97.92 -35.38
CA LYS A 70 -14.64 97.84 -34.42
C LYS A 70 -16.01 97.75 -35.10
N PHE A 71 -16.27 98.50 -36.17
CA PHE A 71 -17.50 98.36 -36.96
C PHE A 71 -17.65 96.96 -37.57
N ARG A 72 -16.55 96.41 -38.10
CA ARG A 72 -16.51 95.05 -38.65
C ARG A 72 -16.70 93.99 -37.57
N LEU A 73 -16.07 94.14 -36.40
CA LEU A 73 -16.26 93.25 -35.27
C LEU A 73 -17.72 93.26 -34.79
N ALA A 74 -18.33 94.44 -34.68
CA ALA A 74 -19.75 94.55 -34.32
C ALA A 74 -20.64 93.78 -35.33
N ARG A 75 -20.39 93.94 -36.63
CA ARG A 75 -21.09 93.17 -37.67
C ARG A 75 -20.81 91.68 -37.61
N LEU A 76 -19.58 91.27 -37.29
CA LEU A 76 -19.20 89.87 -37.09
C LEU A 76 -19.96 89.25 -35.90
N LEU A 77 -20.13 89.96 -34.78
CA LEU A 77 -20.94 89.48 -33.65
C LEU A 77 -22.40 89.23 -34.05
N ILE A 78 -23.01 90.12 -34.86
CA ILE A 78 -24.35 89.90 -35.38
C ILE A 78 -24.37 88.70 -36.33
N ALA A 79 -23.41 88.59 -37.24
CA ALA A 79 -23.33 87.46 -38.18
C ALA A 79 -23.14 86.12 -37.45
N ALA A 80 -22.28 86.08 -36.43
CA ALA A 80 -22.08 84.92 -35.56
C ALA A 80 -23.37 84.49 -34.86
N SER A 81 -24.22 85.45 -34.45
CA SER A 81 -25.50 85.14 -33.81
C SER A 81 -26.46 84.37 -34.74
N PHE A 82 -26.37 84.59 -36.06
CA PHE A 82 -27.12 83.82 -37.06
C PHE A 82 -26.42 82.51 -37.42
N TYR A 83 -25.10 82.51 -37.43
CA TYR A 83 -24.30 81.31 -37.69
C TYR A 83 -24.54 80.23 -36.63
N GLU A 84 -24.54 80.59 -35.34
CA GLU A 84 -24.81 79.64 -34.24
C GLU A 84 -26.22 79.04 -34.31
N GLU A 85 -27.21 79.79 -34.83
CA GLU A 85 -28.58 79.32 -35.07
C GLU A 85 -28.73 78.50 -36.38
N GLY A 86 -27.65 78.37 -37.18
CA GLY A 86 -27.67 77.73 -38.49
C GLY A 86 -28.45 78.49 -39.57
N SER A 87 -28.73 79.79 -39.35
CA SER A 87 -29.63 80.63 -40.16
C SER A 87 -28.93 81.75 -40.92
N LEU A 88 -27.59 81.68 -41.07
CA LEU A 88 -26.76 82.74 -41.65
C LEU A 88 -27.26 83.23 -43.04
N PRO A 89 -27.69 84.51 -43.15
CA PRO A 89 -28.12 85.12 -44.40
C PRO A 89 -27.01 85.15 -45.46
N ARG A 90 -27.37 84.99 -46.74
CA ARG A 90 -26.39 84.96 -47.85
C ARG A 90 -25.51 86.20 -47.92
N ALA A 91 -26.07 87.38 -47.64
CA ALA A 91 -25.34 88.64 -47.69
C ALA A 91 -24.17 88.72 -46.68
N MET A 92 -24.23 87.95 -45.59
CA MET A 92 -23.19 87.88 -44.56
C MET A 92 -22.15 86.79 -44.84
N ARG A 93 -22.52 85.73 -45.58
CA ARG A 93 -21.62 84.61 -45.94
C ARG A 93 -20.47 85.04 -46.85
N ASP A 94 -20.72 86.05 -47.69
CA ASP A 94 -19.72 86.59 -48.58
C ASP A 94 -18.81 87.62 -47.87
N GLU A 95 -19.13 88.00 -46.63
CA GLU A 95 -18.45 89.06 -45.87
C GLU A 95 -17.53 88.53 -44.77
N PHE A 96 -17.88 87.41 -44.13
CA PHE A 96 -17.07 86.74 -43.11
C PHE A 96 -16.91 85.26 -43.43
N VAL A 97 -15.71 84.73 -43.25
CA VAL A 97 -15.43 83.31 -43.45
C VAL A 97 -15.90 82.47 -42.26
N GLU A 98 -16.10 81.17 -42.47
CA GLU A 98 -16.57 80.25 -41.43
C GLU A 98 -15.66 80.25 -40.20
N THR A 99 -14.34 80.34 -40.41
CA THR A 99 -13.33 80.44 -39.35
C THR A 99 -13.57 81.65 -38.42
N GLU A 100 -13.91 82.82 -38.97
CA GLU A 100 -14.17 84.04 -38.18
C GLU A 100 -15.45 83.92 -37.35
N LEU A 101 -16.49 83.33 -37.93
CA LEU A 101 -17.78 83.12 -37.27
C LEU A 101 -17.67 82.08 -36.16
N GLN A 102 -16.97 80.97 -36.43
CA GLN A 102 -16.72 79.92 -35.46
C GLN A 102 -15.88 80.45 -34.29
N ALA A 103 -14.87 81.28 -34.56
CA ALA A 103 -14.06 81.88 -33.50
C ALA A 103 -14.90 82.69 -32.50
N VAL A 104 -15.89 83.47 -32.96
CA VAL A 104 -16.80 84.19 -32.04
C VAL A 104 -17.60 83.24 -31.16
N VAL A 105 -18.14 82.17 -31.73
CA VAL A 105 -18.91 81.15 -30.98
C VAL A 105 -18.03 80.46 -29.95
N ASP A 106 -16.81 80.09 -30.34
CA ASP A 106 -15.84 79.41 -29.48
C ASP A 106 -15.43 80.30 -28.30
N PHE A 107 -15.14 81.58 -28.55
CA PHE A 107 -14.77 82.53 -27.50
C PHE A 107 -15.91 82.80 -26.50
N GLU A 108 -17.17 82.75 -26.92
CA GLU A 108 -18.32 82.96 -26.03
C GLU A 108 -18.55 81.81 -25.04
N ARG A 109 -18.11 80.59 -25.36
CA ARG A 109 -18.16 79.45 -24.42
C ARG A 109 -17.35 79.74 -23.14
N TYR A 110 -16.32 80.59 -23.24
CA TYR A 110 -15.49 81.00 -22.10
C TYR A 110 -16.07 82.15 -21.27
N LYS A 111 -17.23 82.70 -21.64
CA LYS A 111 -17.90 83.75 -20.86
C LYS A 111 -18.24 83.31 -19.43
N ARG A 112 -18.46 82.01 -19.19
CA ARG A 112 -18.76 81.48 -17.85
C ARG A 112 -17.66 81.82 -16.82
N PHE A 113 -16.43 82.07 -17.27
CA PHE A 113 -15.31 82.47 -16.41
C PHE A 113 -15.38 83.92 -15.93
N ASP A 114 -16.21 84.79 -16.53
CA ASP A 114 -16.35 86.20 -16.11
C ASP A 114 -16.84 86.35 -14.67
N VAL A 115 -17.73 85.45 -14.26
CA VAL A 115 -18.43 85.51 -12.98
C VAL A 115 -17.75 84.68 -11.88
N LEU A 116 -16.68 83.97 -12.21
CA LEU A 116 -15.96 83.09 -11.29
C LEU A 116 -14.69 83.78 -10.76
N THR A 117 -14.41 83.60 -9.48
CA THR A 117 -13.11 83.98 -8.91
C THR A 117 -12.06 82.90 -9.18
N GLU A 118 -10.78 83.26 -9.06
CA GLU A 118 -9.65 82.32 -9.21
C GLU A 118 -9.77 81.12 -8.24
N GLU A 119 -10.15 81.37 -6.98
CA GLU A 119 -10.37 80.31 -5.98
C GLU A 119 -11.56 79.40 -6.34
N GLU A 120 -12.62 79.95 -6.94
CA GLU A 120 -13.78 79.17 -7.38
C GLU A 120 -13.46 78.33 -8.62
N ILE A 121 -12.65 78.87 -9.54
CA ILE A 121 -12.12 78.14 -10.70
C ILE A 121 -11.26 76.98 -10.19
N GLU A 122 -10.32 77.24 -9.27
CA GLU A 122 -9.47 76.21 -8.67
C GLU A 122 -10.29 75.14 -7.96
N ALA A 123 -11.27 75.53 -7.14
CA ALA A 123 -12.14 74.59 -6.43
C ALA A 123 -12.99 73.73 -7.37
N LYS A 124 -13.43 74.29 -8.51
CA LYS A 124 -14.16 73.56 -9.55
C LYS A 124 -13.24 72.62 -10.34
N ILE A 125 -12.02 73.04 -10.66
CA ILE A 125 -11.00 72.20 -11.28
C ILE A 125 -10.61 71.03 -10.35
N ARG A 126 -10.41 71.30 -9.05
CA ARG A 126 -10.10 70.29 -8.02
C ARG A 126 -11.17 69.22 -7.87
N ARG A 127 -12.45 69.60 -8.06
CA ARG A 127 -13.58 68.66 -8.03
C ARG A 127 -13.71 67.85 -9.32
N MET A 128 -12.91 68.18 -10.35
CA MET A 128 -12.81 67.48 -11.62
C MET A 128 -14.17 67.23 -12.28
N ASP A 129 -15.12 68.14 -12.12
CA ASP A 129 -16.52 68.00 -12.52
C ASP A 129 -17.10 69.32 -13.03
N GLY A 130 -17.84 69.22 -14.13
CA GLY A 130 -18.60 70.28 -14.78
C GLY A 130 -17.86 71.06 -15.87
N GLU A 131 -18.64 71.86 -16.61
CA GLU A 131 -18.23 72.65 -17.78
C GLU A 131 -16.96 73.50 -17.58
N VAL A 132 -16.67 73.96 -16.35
CA VAL A 132 -15.46 74.76 -16.06
C VAL A 132 -14.19 73.92 -16.19
N TYR A 133 -14.23 72.65 -15.77
CA TYR A 133 -13.12 71.72 -15.94
C TYR A 133 -12.92 71.33 -17.41
N GLU A 134 -14.02 71.06 -18.12
CA GLU A 134 -14.02 70.74 -19.55
C GLU A 134 -13.44 71.88 -20.37
N LEU A 135 -13.88 73.14 -20.14
CA LEU A 135 -13.37 74.30 -20.86
C LEU A 135 -11.88 74.59 -20.57
N VAL A 136 -11.39 74.34 -19.34
CA VAL A 136 -9.96 74.47 -19.00
C VAL A 136 -9.12 73.39 -19.69
N THR A 137 -9.66 72.17 -19.84
CA THR A 137 -8.97 71.06 -20.53
C THR A 137 -9.00 71.26 -22.04
N GLU A 138 -10.15 71.67 -22.59
CA GLU A 138 -10.32 72.04 -23.99
C GLU A 138 -9.40 73.20 -24.35
N TYR A 139 -9.21 74.18 -23.45
CA TYR A 139 -8.21 75.25 -23.65
C TYR A 139 -6.77 74.72 -23.83
N THR A 140 -6.43 73.56 -23.27
CA THR A 140 -5.12 72.91 -23.46
C THR A 140 -5.03 71.98 -24.67
N SER A 141 -6.15 71.39 -25.11
CA SER A 141 -6.19 70.45 -26.25
C SER A 141 -6.61 71.12 -27.56
N THR A 142 -7.25 72.29 -27.50
CA THR A 142 -7.90 72.94 -28.62
C THR A 142 -7.25 74.31 -28.80
N GLN A 143 -6.66 74.50 -29.98
CA GLN A 143 -6.35 75.67 -30.80
C GLN A 143 -6.56 77.14 -30.30
N ILE A 144 -6.71 77.46 -29.03
CA ILE A 144 -6.42 78.81 -28.49
C ILE A 144 -4.91 78.98 -28.28
N ALA A 145 -4.17 77.86 -28.21
CA ALA A 145 -2.74 77.84 -28.51
C ALA A 145 -2.43 78.23 -29.98
N ASN A 146 -3.44 78.22 -30.86
CA ASN A 146 -3.29 78.50 -32.29
C ASN A 146 -3.82 79.91 -32.65
N MET A 147 -3.67 80.87 -31.73
CA MET A 147 -3.82 82.30 -32.03
C MET A 147 -2.98 82.71 -33.24
N ASP A 148 -1.80 82.11 -33.40
CA ASP A 148 -0.95 82.33 -34.56
C ASP A 148 -1.57 81.70 -35.83
N GLU A 149 -2.15 80.49 -35.77
CA GLU A 149 -2.80 79.85 -36.93
C GLU A 149 -4.03 80.61 -37.43
N LEU A 150 -4.87 81.11 -36.50
CA LEU A 150 -6.03 81.95 -36.84
C LEU A 150 -5.62 83.29 -37.46
N MET A 151 -4.48 83.83 -37.03
CA MET A 151 -3.94 85.09 -37.56
C MET A 151 -3.12 84.88 -38.84
N ASP A 152 -2.63 83.66 -39.09
CA ASP A 152 -1.89 83.24 -40.28
C ASP A 152 -2.80 82.76 -41.42
N ASP A 153 -4.09 82.51 -41.16
CA ASP A 153 -5.08 82.20 -42.18
C ASP A 153 -5.23 83.41 -43.15
N PRO A 154 -4.87 83.25 -44.44
CA PRO A 154 -4.87 84.35 -45.40
C PRO A 154 -6.29 84.85 -45.74
N ASP A 155 -7.32 84.06 -45.45
CA ASP A 155 -8.72 84.38 -45.77
C ASP A 155 -9.45 85.08 -44.60
N VAL A 156 -8.77 85.24 -43.45
CA VAL A 156 -9.30 85.88 -42.24
C VAL A 156 -8.92 87.37 -42.16
N GLN A 157 -9.84 88.21 -41.71
CA GLN A 157 -9.62 89.63 -41.47
C GLN A 157 -8.85 89.83 -40.14
N SER A 158 -7.52 89.89 -40.23
CA SER A 158 -6.64 89.97 -39.06
C SER A 158 -6.87 91.22 -38.17
N ASP A 159 -7.38 92.32 -38.74
CA ASP A 159 -7.76 93.52 -37.99
C ASP A 159 -8.99 93.29 -37.09
N VAL A 160 -9.98 92.57 -37.60
CA VAL A 160 -11.20 92.19 -36.87
C VAL A 160 -10.90 91.15 -35.81
N MET A 161 -10.12 90.11 -36.16
CA MET A 161 -9.75 89.05 -35.23
C MET A 161 -8.88 89.57 -34.09
N ARG A 162 -7.99 90.54 -34.34
CA ARG A 162 -7.25 91.21 -33.27
C ARG A 162 -8.18 91.89 -32.27
N LYS A 163 -9.25 92.54 -32.74
CA LYS A 163 -10.24 93.19 -31.85
C LYS A 163 -11.08 92.19 -31.09
N LEU A 164 -11.39 91.05 -31.70
CA LEU A 164 -12.00 89.93 -30.98
C LEU A 164 -11.06 89.44 -29.89
N LEU A 165 -9.79 89.18 -30.19
CA LEU A 165 -8.80 88.73 -29.20
C LEU A 165 -8.63 89.72 -28.05
N ASP A 166 -8.51 91.02 -28.32
CA ASP A 166 -8.43 92.08 -27.30
C ASP A 166 -9.63 92.00 -26.33
N ARG A 167 -10.83 91.72 -26.85
CA ARG A 167 -12.07 91.59 -26.04
C ARG A 167 -12.05 90.40 -25.09
N TYR A 168 -11.45 89.27 -25.49
CA TYR A 168 -11.48 88.03 -24.71
C TYR A 168 -10.17 87.77 -23.95
N GLN A 169 -9.17 88.64 -24.08
CA GLN A 169 -7.85 88.47 -23.47
C GLN A 169 -7.91 88.31 -21.93
N GLU A 170 -8.74 89.09 -21.24
CA GLU A 170 -8.89 88.99 -19.78
C GLU A 170 -9.48 87.62 -19.35
N ARG A 171 -10.38 87.04 -20.16
CA ARG A 171 -10.96 85.72 -19.91
C ARG A 171 -9.92 84.62 -20.07
N CYS A 172 -9.17 84.67 -21.17
CA CYS A 172 -8.08 83.72 -21.44
C CYS A 172 -7.00 83.77 -20.36
N GLU A 173 -6.67 84.96 -19.85
CA GLU A 173 -5.66 85.11 -18.81
C GLU A 173 -6.13 84.54 -17.46
N LYS A 174 -7.40 84.73 -17.07
CA LYS A 174 -7.99 84.08 -15.89
C LYS A 174 -8.00 82.55 -15.97
N ILE A 175 -8.31 82.01 -17.15
CA ILE A 175 -8.26 80.56 -17.41
C ILE A 175 -6.83 80.04 -17.26
N ARG A 176 -5.87 80.74 -17.87
CA ARG A 176 -4.43 80.41 -17.79
C ARG A 176 -3.93 80.41 -16.36
N GLN A 177 -4.27 81.43 -15.56
CA GLN A 177 -3.82 81.53 -14.15
C GLN A 177 -4.44 80.45 -13.26
N GLY A 178 -5.76 80.18 -13.40
CA GLY A 178 -6.42 79.08 -12.67
C GLY A 178 -5.85 77.69 -13.01
N PHE A 179 -5.41 77.49 -14.25
CA PHE A 179 -4.72 76.28 -14.69
C PHE A 179 -3.30 76.16 -14.13
N PHE A 180 -2.52 77.24 -14.14
CA PHE A 180 -1.16 77.26 -13.58
C PHE A 180 -1.13 76.87 -12.10
N VAL A 181 -2.07 77.38 -11.29
CA VAL A 181 -2.19 77.01 -9.86
C VAL A 181 -2.48 75.50 -9.68
N TYR A 182 -3.28 74.90 -10.57
CA TYR A 182 -3.53 73.45 -10.55
C TYR A 182 -2.29 72.64 -10.93
N VAL A 183 -1.61 73.01 -12.03
CA VAL A 183 -0.41 72.32 -12.53
C VAL A 183 0.75 72.42 -11.54
N GLU A 184 0.95 73.57 -10.89
CA GLU A 184 1.98 73.77 -9.87
C GLU A 184 1.73 72.93 -8.61
N THR A 185 0.47 72.52 -8.37
CA THR A 185 0.08 71.72 -7.21
C THR A 185 0.02 70.21 -7.50
N HIS A 186 -0.24 69.76 -8.73
CA HIS A 186 -0.49 68.34 -9.05
C HIS A 186 0.31 67.75 -10.24
N GLY A 187 0.94 68.57 -11.08
CA GLY A 187 1.82 68.13 -12.18
C GLY A 187 1.13 67.41 -13.36
N LEU A 188 1.37 67.86 -14.59
CA LEU A 188 0.95 67.19 -15.83
C LEU A 188 1.93 66.07 -16.25
N GLU A 189 3.17 66.14 -15.77
CA GLU A 189 4.24 65.14 -16.02
C GLU A 189 3.86 63.76 -15.46
N HIS A 190 3.31 63.68 -14.24
CA HIS A 190 3.02 62.40 -13.58
C HIS A 190 1.95 61.54 -14.26
N MET A 191 0.97 62.13 -14.97
CA MET A 191 -0.05 61.35 -15.69
C MET A 191 0.50 60.75 -16.99
N VAL A 192 1.42 61.44 -17.66
CA VAL A 192 2.07 60.91 -18.88
C VAL A 192 3.12 59.87 -18.50
N GLU A 193 3.91 60.13 -17.45
CA GLU A 193 4.91 59.19 -16.92
C GLU A 193 4.27 57.86 -16.48
N SER A 194 3.10 57.89 -15.82
CA SER A 194 2.41 56.67 -15.36
C SER A 194 1.84 55.83 -16.51
N ILE A 195 1.38 56.47 -17.59
CA ILE A 195 0.93 55.77 -18.80
C ILE A 195 2.12 55.19 -19.57
N GLU A 196 3.20 55.96 -19.74
CA GLU A 196 4.44 55.49 -20.38
C GLU A 196 5.07 54.32 -19.60
N ALA A 197 5.11 54.40 -18.27
CA ALA A 197 5.60 53.33 -17.41
C ALA A 197 4.75 52.05 -17.54
N ALA A 198 3.41 52.18 -17.63
CA ALA A 198 2.52 51.04 -17.81
C ALA A 198 2.72 50.36 -19.18
N VAL A 199 2.82 51.14 -20.26
CA VAL A 199 3.07 50.62 -21.61
C VAL A 199 4.46 49.96 -21.69
N GLN A 200 5.48 50.58 -21.09
CA GLN A 200 6.81 49.99 -21.02
C GLN A 200 6.81 48.68 -20.23
N ALA A 201 6.14 48.64 -19.07
CA ALA A 201 6.04 47.42 -18.26
C ALA A 201 5.33 46.28 -19.00
N VAL A 202 4.31 46.58 -19.80
CA VAL A 202 3.65 45.58 -20.67
C VAL A 202 4.62 45.09 -21.75
N SER A 203 5.34 45.97 -22.43
CA SER A 203 6.32 45.58 -23.45
C SER A 203 7.41 44.66 -22.87
N GLU A 204 7.98 45.04 -21.72
CA GLU A 204 8.99 44.20 -21.04
C GLU A 204 8.42 42.87 -20.56
N SER A 205 7.13 42.83 -20.20
CA SER A 205 6.43 41.59 -19.81
C SER A 205 6.22 40.66 -21.01
N ALA A 206 5.82 41.22 -22.14
CA ALA A 206 5.63 40.48 -23.38
C ALA A 206 6.97 39.90 -23.89
N ASP A 207 8.05 40.68 -23.86
CA ASP A 207 9.39 40.22 -24.23
C ASP A 207 9.86 39.04 -23.35
N GLU A 208 9.67 39.15 -22.03
CA GLU A 208 10.01 38.08 -21.08
C GLU A 208 9.15 36.82 -21.31
N ARG A 209 7.85 36.98 -21.55
CA ARG A 209 6.93 35.89 -21.91
C ARG A 209 7.39 35.17 -23.18
N GLU A 210 7.75 35.91 -24.22
CA GLU A 210 8.26 35.32 -25.46
C GLU A 210 9.59 34.58 -25.26
N ALA A 211 10.50 35.14 -24.45
CA ALA A 211 11.76 34.49 -24.09
C ALA A 211 11.52 33.17 -23.35
N ILE A 212 10.64 33.16 -22.34
CA ILE A 212 10.26 31.96 -21.59
C ILE A 212 9.59 30.94 -22.51
N GLN A 213 8.78 31.37 -23.47
CA GLN A 213 8.17 30.46 -24.45
C GLN A 213 9.22 29.82 -25.38
N ALA A 214 10.27 30.55 -25.73
CA ALA A 214 11.38 30.01 -26.51
C ALA A 214 12.20 29.01 -25.69
N GLU A 215 12.55 29.34 -24.45
CA GLU A 215 13.25 28.45 -23.51
C GLU A 215 12.46 27.15 -23.30
N LEU A 216 11.15 27.23 -23.03
CA LEU A 216 10.29 26.05 -22.87
C LEU A 216 10.27 25.15 -24.12
N ARG A 217 10.21 25.73 -25.32
CA ARG A 217 10.26 24.93 -26.56
C ARG A 217 11.58 24.19 -26.72
N GLU A 218 12.69 24.82 -26.34
CA GLU A 218 14.01 24.18 -26.35
C GLU A 218 14.07 23.03 -25.35
N GLU A 219 13.51 23.20 -24.15
CA GLU A 219 13.42 22.14 -23.13
C GLU A 219 12.54 20.96 -23.56
N ILE A 220 11.41 21.22 -24.23
CA ILE A 220 10.56 20.15 -24.78
C ILE A 220 11.31 19.36 -25.85
N GLN A 221 12.13 20.04 -26.66
CA GLN A 221 12.87 19.42 -27.75
C GLN A 221 14.17 18.72 -27.30
N SER A 222 14.74 19.10 -26.16
CA SER A 222 16.00 18.56 -25.64
C SER A 222 15.85 17.18 -25.00
N LEU A 223 14.66 16.84 -24.49
CA LEU A 223 14.35 15.48 -24.06
C LEU A 223 14.35 14.60 -25.28
N SER A 224 15.38 13.77 -25.39
CA SER A 224 15.54 12.90 -26.53
C SER A 224 14.36 11.94 -26.59
N GLU A 225 13.37 12.24 -27.46
CA GLU A 225 12.21 11.39 -27.73
C GLU A 225 12.66 9.94 -28.07
N SER A 226 13.89 9.76 -28.56
CA SER A 226 14.46 8.45 -28.80
C SER A 226 14.88 7.70 -27.54
N LEU A 227 15.35 8.38 -26.48
CA LEU A 227 15.88 7.76 -25.28
C LEU A 227 14.75 7.28 -24.36
N GLU A 228 13.66 8.06 -24.25
CA GLU A 228 12.47 7.64 -23.51
C GLU A 228 11.70 6.50 -24.22
N ALA A 229 11.55 6.58 -25.54
CA ALA A 229 10.86 5.54 -26.31
C ALA A 229 11.64 4.21 -26.32
N ASP A 230 12.96 4.27 -26.53
CA ASP A 230 13.83 3.09 -26.46
C ASP A 230 13.82 2.49 -25.04
N PHE A 231 13.87 3.34 -24.01
CA PHE A 231 13.79 2.91 -22.63
C PHE A 231 12.45 2.20 -22.31
N ARG A 232 11.31 2.81 -22.65
CA ARG A 232 9.97 2.20 -22.47
C ARG A 232 9.82 0.88 -23.23
N GLN A 233 10.50 0.72 -24.37
CA GLN A 233 10.53 -0.54 -25.11
C GLN A 233 11.38 -1.59 -24.40
N GLN A 234 12.56 -1.22 -23.90
CA GLN A 234 13.44 -2.12 -23.17
C GLN A 234 12.79 -2.59 -21.86
N GLN A 235 12.15 -1.69 -21.11
CA GLN A 235 11.42 -2.04 -19.89
C GLN A 235 10.30 -3.04 -20.17
N ARG A 236 9.48 -2.82 -21.22
CA ARG A 236 8.42 -3.77 -21.61
C ARG A 236 8.97 -5.12 -22.03
N THR A 237 10.10 -5.13 -22.72
CA THR A 237 10.76 -6.37 -23.13
C THR A 237 11.24 -7.15 -21.89
N PHE A 238 11.86 -6.45 -20.94
CA PHE A 238 12.33 -7.03 -19.69
C PHE A 238 11.18 -7.58 -18.83
N GLU A 239 10.08 -6.83 -18.67
CA GLU A 239 8.88 -7.29 -17.99
C GLU A 239 8.30 -8.58 -18.61
N ALA A 240 8.27 -8.64 -19.95
CA ALA A 240 7.81 -9.83 -20.66
C ALA A 240 8.72 -11.04 -20.41
N GLN A 241 10.04 -10.84 -20.36
CA GLN A 241 10.99 -11.91 -20.03
C GLN A 241 10.82 -12.40 -18.58
N LEU A 242 10.64 -11.49 -17.62
CA LEU A 242 10.34 -11.86 -16.22
C LEU A 242 9.01 -12.62 -16.10
N GLN A 243 7.98 -12.25 -16.88
CA GLN A 243 6.72 -13.00 -16.95
C GLN A 243 6.90 -14.40 -17.55
N GLN A 244 7.78 -14.55 -18.54
CA GLN A 244 8.09 -15.85 -19.11
C GLN A 244 8.76 -16.75 -18.08
N VAL A 245 9.77 -16.27 -17.35
CA VAL A 245 10.44 -17.03 -16.28
C VAL A 245 9.44 -17.42 -15.18
N GLU A 246 8.57 -16.50 -14.76
CA GLU A 246 7.49 -16.78 -13.79
C GLU A 246 6.55 -17.90 -14.27
N HIS A 247 6.23 -17.92 -15.57
CA HIS A 247 5.42 -18.97 -16.16
C HIS A 247 6.14 -20.32 -16.18
N GLU A 248 7.42 -20.33 -16.53
CA GLU A 248 8.27 -21.53 -16.59
C GLU A 248 8.49 -22.17 -15.21
N ILE A 249 8.64 -21.34 -14.17
CA ILE A 249 8.67 -21.77 -12.76
C ILE A 249 7.33 -22.45 -12.39
N THR A 250 6.21 -21.81 -12.75
CA THR A 250 4.87 -22.32 -12.44
C THR A 250 4.57 -23.62 -13.18
N SER A 251 5.06 -23.78 -14.41
CA SER A 251 4.81 -24.98 -15.21
C SER A 251 5.69 -26.18 -14.84
N GLN A 252 6.70 -25.99 -13.96
CA GLN A 252 7.63 -27.03 -13.49
C GLN A 252 8.30 -27.84 -14.63
N THR A 253 8.37 -27.26 -15.83
CA THR A 253 8.77 -27.98 -17.06
C THR A 253 10.23 -27.77 -17.45
N VAL A 254 10.92 -26.84 -16.78
CA VAL A 254 12.25 -26.37 -17.18
C VAL A 254 13.27 -26.71 -16.10
N ASP A 255 14.50 -27.01 -16.54
CA ASP A 255 15.65 -27.29 -15.68
C ASP A 255 15.99 -26.07 -14.81
N SER A 256 16.19 -26.28 -13.51
CA SER A 256 16.59 -25.24 -12.56
C SER A 256 17.90 -24.54 -12.96
N GLU A 257 18.85 -25.26 -13.58
CA GLU A 257 20.10 -24.66 -14.06
C GLU A 257 19.86 -23.70 -15.23
N GLN A 258 18.91 -24.02 -16.13
CA GLN A 258 18.54 -23.14 -17.24
C GLN A 258 17.85 -21.87 -16.72
N LEU A 259 16.95 -22.02 -15.73
CA LEU A 259 16.28 -20.89 -15.09
C LEU A 259 17.27 -19.98 -14.35
N GLN A 260 18.29 -20.54 -13.69
CA GLN A 260 19.36 -19.75 -13.03
C GLN A 260 20.19 -18.96 -14.05
N LEU A 261 20.56 -19.55 -15.19
CA LEU A 261 21.28 -18.85 -16.26
C LEU A 261 20.44 -17.73 -16.87
N GLU A 262 19.13 -17.96 -17.06
CA GLU A 262 18.20 -16.96 -17.57
C GLU A 262 17.99 -15.81 -16.57
N LEU A 263 17.85 -16.13 -15.28
CA LEU A 263 17.81 -15.12 -14.21
C LEU A 263 19.09 -14.30 -14.11
N GLN A 264 20.27 -14.92 -14.22
CA GLN A 264 21.53 -14.19 -14.20
C GLN A 264 21.67 -13.24 -15.39
N ARG A 265 21.18 -13.65 -16.56
CA ARG A 265 21.10 -12.78 -17.73
C ARG A 265 20.13 -11.63 -17.50
N LEU A 266 18.96 -11.92 -16.95
CA LEU A 266 17.97 -10.90 -16.62
C LEU A 266 18.48 -9.94 -15.53
N GLU A 267 19.27 -10.41 -14.57
CA GLU A 267 19.90 -9.56 -13.57
C GLU A 267 20.85 -8.55 -14.21
N GLN A 268 21.73 -8.98 -15.12
CA GLN A 268 22.58 -8.06 -15.88
C GLN A 268 21.79 -7.08 -16.75
N GLN A 269 20.67 -7.52 -17.34
CA GLN A 269 19.78 -6.64 -18.10
C GLN A 269 19.04 -5.65 -17.18
N GLY A 270 18.64 -6.08 -15.99
CA GLY A 270 18.02 -5.28 -14.94
C GLY A 270 18.95 -4.21 -14.39
N ASP A 271 20.23 -4.55 -14.17
CA ASP A 271 21.26 -3.59 -13.77
C ASP A 271 21.45 -2.50 -14.83
N SER A 272 21.57 -2.90 -16.10
CA SER A 272 21.68 -1.94 -17.21
C SER A 272 20.43 -1.07 -17.35
N LEU A 273 19.24 -1.61 -17.11
CA LEU A 273 17.99 -0.84 -17.09
C LEU A 273 17.97 0.14 -15.90
N THR A 274 18.46 -0.28 -14.74
CA THR A 274 18.53 0.55 -13.54
C THR A 274 19.45 1.74 -13.73
N GLU A 275 20.63 1.54 -14.32
CA GLU A 275 21.54 2.65 -14.68
C GLU A 275 20.86 3.64 -15.63
N LYS A 276 20.13 3.15 -16.65
CA LYS A 276 19.37 4.02 -17.56
C LYS A 276 18.22 4.75 -16.87
N GLN A 277 17.53 4.09 -15.93
CA GLN A 277 16.49 4.72 -15.11
C GLN A 277 17.06 5.86 -14.27
N GLU A 278 18.22 5.68 -13.65
CA GLU A 278 18.86 6.74 -12.87
C GLU A 278 19.21 7.96 -13.72
N VAL A 279 19.77 7.75 -14.92
CA VAL A 279 20.05 8.84 -15.87
C VAL A 279 18.76 9.56 -16.28
N LEU A 280 17.69 8.82 -16.61
CA LEU A 280 16.41 9.42 -16.96
C LEU A 280 15.80 10.21 -15.79
N LEU A 281 15.83 9.67 -14.56
CA LEU A 281 15.32 10.34 -13.37
C LEU A 281 16.08 11.63 -13.06
N GLU A 282 17.40 11.64 -13.29
CA GLU A 282 18.23 12.85 -13.20
C GLU A 282 17.82 13.88 -14.27
N GLU A 283 17.67 13.46 -15.54
CA GLU A 283 17.19 14.33 -16.62
C GLU A 283 15.80 14.94 -16.33
N PHE A 284 14.85 14.13 -15.84
CA PHE A 284 13.53 14.61 -15.40
C PHE A 284 13.66 15.61 -14.25
N GLY A 285 14.51 15.33 -13.26
CA GLY A 285 14.74 16.22 -12.12
C GLY A 285 15.29 17.58 -12.55
N GLU A 286 16.31 17.59 -13.42
CA GLU A 286 16.87 18.84 -13.97
C GLU A 286 15.83 19.63 -14.76
N ARG A 287 14.99 18.96 -15.57
CA ARG A 287 13.95 19.65 -16.36
C ARG A 287 12.84 20.21 -15.49
N ILE A 288 12.44 19.51 -14.44
CA ILE A 288 11.48 20.03 -13.44
C ILE A 288 12.05 21.30 -12.79
N GLU A 289 13.32 21.30 -12.39
CA GLU A 289 13.99 22.47 -11.79
C GLU A 289 14.05 23.66 -12.76
N ARG A 290 14.45 23.42 -14.02
CA ARG A 290 14.47 24.45 -15.08
C ARG A 290 13.07 25.03 -15.33
N THR A 291 12.06 24.17 -15.48
CA THR A 291 10.67 24.59 -15.75
C THR A 291 10.08 25.34 -14.55
N SER A 292 10.38 24.91 -13.32
CA SER A 292 10.02 25.61 -12.08
C SER A 292 10.67 27.01 -12.00
N THR A 293 11.91 27.14 -12.47
CA THR A 293 12.59 28.44 -12.56
C THR A 293 11.86 29.38 -13.55
N LEU A 294 11.41 28.86 -14.69
CA LEU A 294 10.60 29.61 -15.66
C LEU A 294 9.24 30.04 -15.07
N GLU A 295 8.58 29.15 -14.34
CA GLU A 295 7.31 29.43 -13.64
C GLU A 295 7.51 30.57 -12.62
N THR A 296 8.57 30.53 -11.84
CA THR A 296 8.90 31.56 -10.83
C THR A 296 9.20 32.91 -11.49
N ARG A 297 9.87 32.92 -12.65
CA ARG A 297 10.10 34.13 -13.45
C ARG A 297 8.77 34.76 -13.89
N LEU A 298 7.84 33.97 -14.42
CA LEU A 298 6.49 34.45 -14.77
C LEU A 298 5.71 34.96 -13.56
N SER A 299 5.71 34.22 -12.45
CA SER A 299 5.05 34.64 -11.21
C SER A 299 5.58 35.98 -10.70
N THR A 300 6.90 36.18 -10.75
CA THR A 300 7.52 37.48 -10.42
C THR A 300 7.07 38.59 -11.37
N LYS A 301 6.98 38.32 -12.68
CA LYS A 301 6.55 39.33 -13.66
C LYS A 301 5.07 39.67 -13.53
N ILE A 302 4.22 38.70 -13.20
CA ILE A 302 2.80 38.91 -12.86
C ILE A 302 2.67 39.85 -11.66
N GLU A 303 3.40 39.60 -10.57
CA GLU A 303 3.38 40.47 -9.38
C GLU A 303 3.82 41.91 -9.70
N GLN A 304 4.89 42.07 -10.48
CA GLN A 304 5.37 43.38 -10.92
C GLN A 304 4.31 44.12 -11.76
N LEU A 305 3.66 43.42 -12.70
CA LEU A 305 2.67 44.01 -13.60
C LEU A 305 1.33 44.30 -12.88
N GLU A 306 0.96 43.50 -11.87
CA GLU A 306 -0.18 43.79 -10.98
C GLU A 306 0.06 45.05 -10.13
N GLU A 307 1.28 45.26 -9.65
CA GLU A 307 1.63 46.48 -8.92
C GLU A 307 1.59 47.72 -9.81
N VAL A 308 2.10 47.63 -11.05
CA VAL A 308 1.98 48.70 -12.06
C VAL A 308 0.50 48.98 -12.34
N GLN A 309 -0.32 47.94 -12.54
CA GLN A 309 -1.76 48.10 -12.74
C GLN A 309 -2.43 48.86 -11.58
N ARG A 310 -2.05 48.53 -10.33
CA ARG A 310 -2.59 49.19 -9.13
C ARG A 310 -2.21 50.68 -9.12
N GLN A 311 -0.96 51.01 -9.40
CA GLN A 311 -0.45 52.39 -9.45
C GLN A 311 -1.14 53.20 -10.57
N THR A 312 -1.22 52.67 -11.80
CA THR A 312 -1.90 53.32 -12.92
C THR A 312 -3.38 53.57 -12.62
N ARG A 313 -4.05 52.64 -11.91
CA ARG A 313 -5.43 52.81 -11.46
C ARG A 313 -5.59 53.92 -10.41
N GLU A 314 -4.59 54.19 -9.59
CA GLU A 314 -4.65 55.26 -8.59
C GLU A 314 -4.35 56.65 -9.19
N GLU A 315 -3.54 56.71 -10.26
CA GLU A 315 -2.97 57.96 -10.80
C GLU A 315 -3.65 58.48 -12.08
N VAL A 316 -4.29 57.62 -12.89
CA VAL A 316 -4.83 57.98 -14.22
C VAL A 316 -6.36 58.16 -14.22
N ARG A 317 -6.87 59.14 -14.98
CA ARG A 317 -8.31 59.44 -15.14
C ARG A 317 -9.09 58.30 -15.78
N GLU A 318 -10.37 58.14 -15.43
CA GLU A 318 -11.24 57.02 -15.84
C GLU A 318 -11.17 56.62 -17.33
N ALA A 319 -11.25 57.57 -18.27
CA ALA A 319 -11.23 57.25 -19.71
C ALA A 319 -9.84 56.80 -20.25
N ALA A 320 -8.74 57.46 -19.85
CA ALA A 320 -7.39 57.02 -20.24
C ALA A 320 -6.93 55.78 -19.44
N ARG A 321 -7.45 55.64 -18.22
CA ARG A 321 -7.25 54.50 -17.33
C ARG A 321 -7.89 53.25 -17.91
N GLU A 322 -9.07 53.31 -18.51
CA GLU A 322 -9.72 52.15 -19.12
C GLU A 322 -8.85 51.53 -20.21
N GLU A 323 -8.31 52.34 -21.13
CA GLU A 323 -7.49 51.85 -22.24
C GLU A 323 -6.15 51.28 -21.76
N THR A 324 -5.40 52.01 -20.93
CA THR A 324 -4.12 51.52 -20.38
C THR A 324 -4.30 50.32 -19.45
N THR A 325 -5.35 50.30 -18.63
CA THR A 325 -5.64 49.16 -17.75
C THR A 325 -6.03 47.92 -18.57
N ALA A 326 -6.78 48.08 -19.66
CA ALA A 326 -7.15 46.96 -20.52
C ALA A 326 -5.92 46.26 -21.14
N VAL A 327 -4.95 47.03 -21.62
CA VAL A 327 -3.69 46.50 -22.16
C VAL A 327 -2.90 45.72 -21.09
N VAL A 328 -2.83 46.26 -19.86
CA VAL A 328 -2.18 45.58 -18.73
C VAL A 328 -2.95 44.32 -18.32
N GLU A 329 -4.29 44.35 -18.32
CA GLU A 329 -5.13 43.18 -18.02
C GLU A 329 -4.97 42.06 -19.04
N GLU A 330 -4.86 42.39 -20.33
CA GLU A 330 -4.62 41.44 -21.40
C GLU A 330 -3.28 40.72 -21.23
N GLU A 331 -2.19 41.46 -20.96
CA GLU A 331 -0.88 40.85 -20.75
C GLU A 331 -0.82 40.05 -19.44
N LEU A 332 -1.46 40.51 -18.36
CA LEU A 332 -1.62 39.72 -17.13
C LEU A 332 -2.36 38.41 -17.37
N ALA A 333 -3.40 38.41 -18.21
CA ALA A 333 -4.10 37.19 -18.59
C ALA A 333 -3.19 36.24 -19.38
N ALA A 334 -2.40 36.76 -20.34
CA ALA A 334 -1.47 35.97 -21.13
C ALA A 334 -0.33 35.35 -20.27
N LEU A 335 0.25 36.11 -19.33
CA LEU A 335 1.25 35.60 -18.39
C LEU A 335 0.68 34.51 -17.48
N ARG A 336 -0.54 34.70 -16.96
CA ARG A 336 -1.21 33.70 -16.11
C ARG A 336 -1.50 32.41 -16.87
N GLU A 337 -1.96 32.51 -18.11
CA GLU A 337 -2.17 31.35 -18.98
C GLU A 337 -0.86 30.59 -19.22
N GLN A 338 0.23 31.28 -19.53
CA GLN A 338 1.53 30.64 -19.74
C GLN A 338 2.08 30.01 -18.45
N ARG A 339 1.88 30.64 -17.28
CA ARG A 339 2.23 30.06 -15.98
C ARG A 339 1.42 28.79 -15.71
N GLU A 340 0.13 28.78 -16.00
CA GLU A 340 -0.71 27.58 -15.89
C GLU A 340 -0.23 26.45 -16.81
N GLN A 341 0.22 26.79 -18.02
CA GLN A 341 0.85 25.82 -18.94
C GLN A 341 2.15 25.24 -18.37
N LEU A 342 3.03 26.07 -17.81
CA LEU A 342 4.26 25.60 -17.15
C LEU A 342 3.97 24.71 -15.95
N GLN A 343 2.98 25.08 -15.11
CA GLN A 343 2.57 24.25 -13.98
C GLN A 343 2.04 22.89 -14.44
N ALA A 344 1.22 22.86 -15.48
CA ALA A 344 0.71 21.61 -16.06
C ALA A 344 1.83 20.72 -16.63
N GLU A 345 2.87 21.33 -17.20
CA GLU A 345 4.06 20.62 -17.68
C GLU A 345 4.86 20.04 -16.50
N ILE A 346 5.12 20.82 -15.44
CA ILE A 346 5.78 20.35 -14.21
C ILE A 346 5.03 19.15 -13.63
N ASP A 347 3.73 19.29 -13.44
CA ASP A 347 2.86 18.22 -12.95
C ASP A 347 2.94 16.95 -13.83
N THR A 348 3.12 17.11 -15.14
CA THR A 348 3.25 15.98 -16.08
C THR A 348 4.60 15.29 -15.92
N LEU A 349 5.69 16.06 -15.87
CA LEU A 349 7.04 15.55 -15.64
C LEU A 349 7.17 14.85 -14.28
N GLU A 350 6.56 15.40 -13.22
CA GLU A 350 6.53 14.76 -11.89
C GLU A 350 5.82 13.42 -11.90
N ARG A 351 4.67 13.31 -12.59
CA ARG A 351 3.94 12.04 -12.73
C ARG A 351 4.72 11.02 -13.54
N GLU A 352 5.39 11.44 -14.61
CA GLU A 352 6.24 10.55 -15.40
C GLU A 352 7.44 10.04 -14.58
N ARG A 353 8.09 10.94 -13.85
CA ARG A 353 9.18 10.60 -12.91
C ARG A 353 8.72 9.60 -11.86
N GLU A 354 7.60 9.86 -11.18
CA GLU A 354 7.02 8.95 -10.18
C GLU A 354 6.66 7.59 -10.81
N SER A 355 6.09 7.58 -12.02
CA SER A 355 5.77 6.33 -12.73
C SER A 355 7.02 5.50 -13.02
N ILE A 356 8.16 6.12 -13.33
CA ILE A 356 9.43 5.41 -13.55
C ILE A 356 9.98 4.85 -12.23
N GLU A 357 9.92 5.63 -11.14
CA GLU A 357 10.34 5.18 -9.81
C GLU A 357 9.53 3.96 -9.32
N VAL A 358 8.21 4.01 -9.44
CA VAL A 358 7.32 2.89 -9.07
C VAL A 358 7.58 1.67 -9.96
N ALA A 359 7.80 1.88 -11.26
CA ALA A 359 8.11 0.78 -12.16
C ALA A 359 9.46 0.11 -11.82
N ARG A 360 10.48 0.90 -11.45
CA ARG A 360 11.78 0.41 -10.97
C ARG A 360 11.63 -0.45 -9.73
N GLU A 361 10.92 0.05 -8.71
CA GLU A 361 10.70 -0.68 -7.46
C GLU A 361 9.99 -2.01 -7.72
N ARG A 362 8.89 -1.98 -8.48
CA ARG A 362 8.12 -3.19 -8.83
C ARG A 362 8.95 -4.23 -9.60
N LEU A 363 9.80 -3.78 -10.53
CA LEU A 363 10.68 -4.66 -11.28
C LEU A 363 11.74 -5.31 -10.39
N GLY A 364 12.36 -4.52 -9.51
CA GLY A 364 13.33 -5.01 -8.53
C GLY A 364 12.73 -6.06 -7.59
N GLU A 365 11.54 -5.79 -7.04
CA GLU A 365 10.80 -6.74 -6.21
C GLU A 365 10.48 -8.04 -6.96
N LYS A 366 10.01 -7.92 -8.22
CA LYS A 366 9.68 -9.08 -9.03
C LYS A 366 10.91 -9.95 -9.31
N GLN A 367 12.04 -9.34 -9.63
CA GLN A 367 13.30 -10.05 -9.88
C GLN A 367 13.79 -10.77 -8.60
N GLN A 368 13.77 -10.09 -7.45
CA GLN A 368 14.18 -10.68 -6.18
C GLN A 368 13.30 -11.88 -5.79
N ARG A 369 11.98 -11.77 -5.98
CA ARG A 369 11.04 -12.86 -5.71
C ARG A 369 11.32 -14.08 -6.60
N LEU A 370 11.51 -13.88 -7.91
CA LEU A 370 11.80 -14.97 -8.85
C LEU A 370 13.15 -15.62 -8.55
N SER A 371 14.17 -14.84 -8.19
CA SER A 371 15.47 -15.36 -7.74
C SER A 371 15.31 -16.28 -6.52
N THR A 372 14.57 -15.84 -5.51
CA THR A 372 14.29 -16.64 -4.30
C THR A 372 13.53 -17.93 -4.62
N GLU A 373 12.54 -17.87 -5.52
CA GLU A 373 11.80 -19.07 -5.95
C GLU A 373 12.68 -20.08 -6.68
N VAL A 374 13.57 -19.63 -7.57
CA VAL A 374 14.47 -20.51 -8.31
C VAL A 374 15.52 -21.14 -7.39
N ASP A 375 16.06 -20.39 -6.42
CA ASP A 375 16.97 -20.95 -5.42
C ASP A 375 16.27 -22.02 -4.57
N GLY A 376 15.03 -21.78 -4.16
CA GLY A 376 14.21 -22.76 -3.45
C GLY A 376 13.92 -24.02 -4.29
N LEU A 377 13.64 -23.87 -5.59
CA LEU A 377 13.48 -25.01 -6.49
C LEU A 377 14.77 -25.81 -6.67
N ALA A 378 15.93 -25.15 -6.73
CA ALA A 378 17.22 -25.81 -6.83
C ALA A 378 17.52 -26.65 -5.56
N GLU A 379 17.21 -26.12 -4.37
CA GLU A 379 17.34 -26.86 -3.11
C GLU A 379 16.40 -28.07 -3.02
N GLN A 380 15.14 -27.90 -3.46
CA GLN A 380 14.19 -29.01 -3.55
C GLN A 380 14.68 -30.09 -4.51
N ARG A 381 15.21 -29.71 -5.67
CA ARG A 381 15.75 -30.67 -6.64
C ARG A 381 16.95 -31.43 -6.09
N ALA A 382 17.89 -30.75 -5.43
CA ALA A 382 19.04 -31.39 -4.80
C ALA A 382 18.59 -32.41 -3.72
N THR A 383 17.55 -32.08 -2.95
CA THR A 383 16.95 -33.01 -1.98
C THR A 383 16.34 -34.22 -2.68
N ILE A 384 15.60 -34.02 -3.78
CA ILE A 384 15.00 -35.12 -4.55
C ILE A 384 16.09 -36.02 -5.14
N GLU A 385 17.17 -35.45 -5.67
CA GLU A 385 18.29 -36.20 -6.22
C GLU A 385 18.96 -37.07 -5.15
N ASP A 386 19.28 -36.51 -3.97
CA ASP A 386 19.82 -37.28 -2.83
C ASP A 386 18.86 -38.40 -2.41
N THR A 387 17.56 -38.12 -2.32
CA THR A 387 16.58 -39.18 -2.00
C THR A 387 16.48 -40.26 -3.08
N THR A 388 16.70 -39.90 -4.35
CA THR A 388 16.66 -40.85 -5.46
C THR A 388 17.90 -41.74 -5.44
N GLU A 389 19.10 -41.17 -5.22
CA GLU A 389 20.33 -41.95 -5.05
C GLU A 389 20.22 -42.92 -3.88
N ARG A 390 19.68 -42.48 -2.75
CA ARG A 390 19.42 -43.35 -1.59
C ARG A 390 18.41 -44.45 -1.90
N LEU A 391 17.38 -44.16 -2.70
CA LEU A 391 16.42 -45.18 -3.14
C LEU A 391 17.09 -46.22 -4.05
N ASP A 392 17.91 -45.78 -5.00
CA ASP A 392 18.67 -46.68 -5.88
C ASP A 392 19.62 -47.58 -5.08
N GLU A 393 20.28 -47.05 -4.03
CA GLU A 393 21.09 -47.84 -3.10
C GLU A 393 20.24 -48.88 -2.35
N THR A 394 19.08 -48.49 -1.82
CA THR A 394 18.18 -49.43 -1.14
C THR A 394 17.61 -50.49 -2.09
N GLU A 395 17.32 -50.13 -3.34
CA GLU A 395 16.86 -51.09 -4.35
C GLU A 395 17.96 -52.11 -4.67
N ALA A 396 19.21 -51.67 -4.79
CA ALA A 396 20.36 -52.55 -4.97
C ALA A 396 20.58 -53.48 -3.77
N GLU A 397 20.46 -52.97 -2.54
CA GLU A 397 20.54 -53.78 -1.32
C GLU A 397 19.41 -54.82 -1.25
N LEU A 398 18.18 -54.44 -1.58
CA LEU A 398 17.04 -55.35 -1.62
C LEU A 398 17.19 -56.42 -2.71
N ALA A 399 17.75 -56.07 -3.87
CA ALA A 399 18.07 -57.03 -4.92
C ALA A 399 19.11 -58.05 -4.44
N GLU A 400 20.16 -57.60 -3.75
CA GLU A 400 21.17 -58.50 -3.16
C GLU A 400 20.57 -59.39 -2.06
N GLN A 401 19.71 -58.85 -1.21
CA GLN A 401 18.99 -59.64 -0.20
C GLN A 401 18.05 -60.66 -0.86
N THR A 402 17.39 -60.30 -1.96
CA THR A 402 16.51 -61.21 -2.70
C THR A 402 17.32 -62.35 -3.32
N ASP A 403 18.50 -62.06 -3.89
CA ASP A 403 19.40 -63.08 -4.42
C ASP A 403 19.91 -63.99 -3.29
N ARG A 404 20.31 -63.44 -2.13
CA ARG A 404 20.70 -64.22 -0.95
C ARG A 404 19.57 -65.12 -0.45
N LEU A 405 18.34 -64.61 -0.36
CA LEU A 405 17.17 -65.40 0.03
C LEU A 405 16.84 -66.49 -1.00
N ALA A 406 17.10 -66.24 -2.28
CA ALA A 406 16.94 -67.25 -3.32
C ALA A 406 17.98 -68.37 -3.18
N ASP A 407 19.24 -68.02 -2.89
CA ASP A 407 20.31 -68.99 -2.59
C ASP A 407 19.99 -69.79 -1.32
N GLU A 408 19.60 -69.12 -0.24
CA GLU A 408 19.18 -69.78 1.01
C GLU A 408 17.97 -70.70 0.80
N ARG A 409 17.00 -70.30 -0.02
CA ARG A 409 15.86 -71.15 -0.40
C ARG A 409 16.34 -72.41 -1.14
N ASP A 410 17.30 -72.28 -2.04
CA ASP A 410 17.84 -73.41 -2.79
C ASP A 410 18.65 -74.35 -1.86
N GLU A 411 19.44 -73.80 -0.94
CA GLU A 411 20.12 -74.57 0.13
C GLU A 411 19.13 -75.27 1.07
N LEU A 412 18.05 -74.60 1.47
CA LEU A 412 16.98 -75.18 2.26
C LEU A 412 16.22 -76.25 1.48
N ALA A 413 16.05 -76.10 0.17
CA ALA A 413 15.45 -77.11 -0.69
C ALA A 413 16.34 -78.36 -0.78
N ASP A 414 17.65 -78.19 -0.92
CA ASP A 414 18.64 -79.26 -0.88
C ASP A 414 18.67 -79.94 0.49
N THR A 415 18.69 -79.15 1.57
CA THR A 415 18.65 -79.66 2.95
C THR A 415 17.36 -80.42 3.22
N ARG A 416 16.21 -79.92 2.74
CA ARG A 416 14.92 -80.61 2.80
C ARG A 416 14.97 -81.93 2.06
N ASP A 417 15.59 -81.99 0.88
CA ASP A 417 15.67 -83.24 0.12
C ASP A 417 16.63 -84.23 0.77
N GLN A 418 17.75 -83.76 1.34
CA GLN A 418 18.61 -84.56 2.23
C GLN A 418 17.87 -85.05 3.47
N LEU A 419 17.03 -84.21 4.09
CA LEU A 419 16.20 -84.59 5.23
C LEU A 419 15.11 -85.57 4.83
N LYS A 420 14.51 -85.48 3.63
CA LYS A 420 13.57 -86.48 3.11
C LYS A 420 14.25 -87.82 2.88
N ASP A 421 15.48 -87.81 2.35
CA ASP A 421 16.27 -89.03 2.18
C ASP A 421 16.67 -89.60 3.53
N ARG A 422 17.10 -88.75 4.46
CA ARG A 422 17.40 -89.14 5.84
C ARG A 422 16.15 -89.55 6.61
N GLN A 423 14.97 -89.04 6.29
CA GLN A 423 13.68 -89.46 6.81
C GLN A 423 13.24 -90.79 6.18
N ARG A 424 13.60 -91.10 4.93
CA ARG A 424 13.46 -92.46 4.38
C ARG A 424 14.37 -93.44 5.11
N ASP A 425 15.62 -93.06 5.36
CA ASP A 425 16.58 -93.87 6.09
C ASP A 425 16.18 -94.04 7.56
N LEU A 426 15.77 -92.95 8.23
CA LEU A 426 15.21 -92.96 9.58
C LEU A 426 13.86 -93.67 9.63
N LYS A 427 13.02 -93.68 8.58
CA LYS A 427 11.80 -94.48 8.54
C LYS A 427 12.12 -95.96 8.43
N SER A 428 13.22 -96.32 7.75
CA SER A 428 13.78 -97.67 7.79
C SER A 428 14.35 -98.01 9.17
N GLU A 429 15.01 -97.07 9.85
CA GLU A 429 15.52 -97.27 11.23
C GLU A 429 14.43 -97.18 12.30
N VAL A 430 13.32 -96.47 12.06
CA VAL A 430 12.13 -96.37 12.93
C VAL A 430 11.21 -97.57 12.71
N GLU A 431 11.18 -98.20 11.52
CA GLU A 431 10.58 -99.53 11.38
C GLU A 431 11.37 -100.59 12.18
N ASP A 432 12.69 -100.42 12.35
CA ASP A 432 13.54 -101.25 13.21
C ASP A 432 13.49 -100.82 14.70
N ALA A 433 13.24 -99.54 15.01
CA ALA A 433 13.20 -98.98 16.37
C ALA A 433 11.79 -98.87 16.97
N GLN A 434 10.71 -98.96 16.19
CA GLN A 434 9.32 -99.09 16.69
C GLN A 434 9.06 -100.44 17.35
N GLN A 435 10.04 -101.33 17.36
CA GLN A 435 10.07 -102.51 18.21
C GLN A 435 10.67 -102.24 19.60
N SER A 436 11.09 -101.01 19.90
CA SER A 436 11.65 -100.62 21.20
C SER A 436 11.29 -99.18 21.58
N LEU A 437 10.38 -99.10 22.54
CA LEU A 437 10.15 -97.97 23.46
C LEU A 437 9.20 -96.88 22.94
N SER A 438 7.92 -97.08 23.29
CA SER A 438 6.96 -96.03 23.61
C SER A 438 7.10 -95.65 25.09
N ALA A 439 7.39 -94.39 25.43
CA ALA A 439 6.89 -93.64 26.59
C ALA A 439 7.79 -92.44 26.95
N GLY A 440 7.16 -91.28 27.18
CA GLY A 440 7.67 -90.09 27.90
C GLY A 440 8.72 -89.27 27.14
N ASP A 441 8.73 -87.94 27.15
CA ASP A 441 8.24 -87.00 28.16
C ASP A 441 8.14 -85.59 27.53
N ASN A 442 7.19 -84.78 27.97
CA ASN A 442 6.84 -83.49 27.37
C ASN A 442 7.20 -82.35 28.33
N THR A 443 8.50 -82.08 28.48
CA THR A 443 8.96 -81.00 29.35
C THR A 443 9.20 -79.74 28.51
N LEU A 444 8.43 -78.69 28.78
CA LEU A 444 8.66 -77.35 28.24
C LEU A 444 10.00 -76.79 28.75
N PRO A 445 10.73 -75.97 27.99
CA PRO A 445 11.92 -75.28 28.49
C PRO A 445 11.59 -74.40 29.71
N ASP A 446 12.48 -74.34 30.70
CA ASP A 446 12.36 -73.63 32.00
C ASP A 446 11.96 -72.13 31.94
N ARG A 447 11.80 -71.53 30.75
CA ARG A 447 11.41 -70.12 30.55
C ARG A 447 10.30 -69.93 29.50
N ALA A 448 9.63 -70.99 29.07
CA ALA A 448 8.56 -70.92 28.09
C ALA A 448 7.23 -70.47 28.73
N ILE A 449 6.61 -69.45 28.14
CA ILE A 449 5.26 -68.98 28.47
C ILE A 449 4.29 -69.62 27.47
N SER A 450 3.36 -70.43 27.96
CA SER A 450 2.33 -71.02 27.11
C SER A 450 1.35 -69.97 26.58
N THR A 451 0.60 -70.33 25.53
CA THR A 451 -0.43 -69.46 24.93
C THR A 451 -1.51 -69.07 25.93
N SER A 452 -2.04 -70.04 26.67
CA SER A 452 -3.03 -69.76 27.73
C SER A 452 -2.46 -68.84 28.80
N MET A 453 -1.18 -69.03 29.15
CA MET A 453 -0.53 -68.19 30.15
C MET A 453 -0.30 -66.76 29.67
N ALA A 454 0.18 -66.57 28.44
CA ALA A 454 0.34 -65.24 27.84
C ALA A 454 -1.00 -64.49 27.77
N ARG A 455 -2.09 -65.19 27.43
CA ARG A 455 -3.44 -64.63 27.44
C ARG A 455 -3.89 -64.20 28.84
N LEU A 456 -3.64 -65.01 29.87
CA LEU A 456 -3.98 -64.68 31.25
C LEU A 456 -3.18 -63.47 31.76
N LEU A 457 -1.87 -63.43 31.48
CA LEU A 457 -1.01 -62.28 31.80
C LEU A 457 -1.48 -60.99 31.09
N GLU A 458 -1.90 -61.09 29.82
CA GLU A 458 -2.48 -59.96 29.09
C GLU A 458 -3.78 -59.46 29.74
N MET A 459 -4.71 -60.37 30.05
CA MET A 459 -6.00 -60.02 30.64
C MET A 459 -5.85 -59.39 32.03
N ASP A 460 -4.98 -59.96 32.87
CA ASP A 460 -4.68 -59.42 34.20
C ASP A 460 -4.03 -58.04 34.10
N TYR A 461 -3.00 -57.88 33.26
CA TYR A 461 -2.29 -56.61 33.13
C TYR A 461 -3.17 -55.47 32.62
N VAL A 462 -4.00 -55.69 31.58
CA VAL A 462 -4.93 -54.65 31.08
C VAL A 462 -5.93 -54.26 32.17
N GLY A 463 -6.49 -55.25 32.88
CA GLY A 463 -7.44 -54.98 33.95
C GLY A 463 -6.82 -54.18 35.11
N ARG A 464 -5.57 -54.48 35.47
CA ARG A 464 -4.82 -53.72 36.48
C ARG A 464 -4.51 -52.30 36.03
N PHE A 465 -4.00 -52.14 34.80
CA PHE A 465 -3.72 -50.83 34.24
C PHE A 465 -4.99 -49.98 34.19
N ASP A 466 -6.12 -50.55 33.77
CA ASP A 466 -7.41 -49.85 33.81
C ASP A 466 -7.80 -49.43 35.23
N THR A 467 -7.56 -50.30 36.22
CA THR A 467 -7.80 -49.98 37.64
C THR A 467 -6.88 -48.86 38.11
N SER A 468 -5.58 -48.93 37.85
CA SER A 468 -4.60 -47.88 38.18
C SER A 468 -4.98 -46.54 37.54
N MET A 469 -5.44 -46.54 36.30
CA MET A 469 -5.92 -45.35 35.62
C MET A 469 -7.18 -44.78 36.28
N HIS A 470 -8.13 -45.63 36.69
CA HIS A 470 -9.35 -45.20 37.35
C HIS A 470 -9.16 -44.78 38.81
N ASP A 471 -8.15 -45.30 39.50
CA ASP A 471 -7.80 -44.97 40.88
C ASP A 471 -6.83 -43.76 40.97
N ALA A 472 -6.18 -43.38 39.87
CA ALA A 472 -5.26 -42.25 39.84
C ALA A 472 -5.99 -40.92 40.16
N GLU A 473 -5.61 -40.27 41.26
CA GLU A 473 -6.13 -38.95 41.64
C GLU A 473 -5.54 -37.82 40.78
N SER A 474 -4.33 -38.02 40.24
CA SER A 474 -3.65 -37.03 39.40
C SER A 474 -2.66 -37.70 38.42
N VAL A 475 -2.35 -37.00 37.33
CA VAL A 475 -1.37 -37.42 36.32
C VAL A 475 -0.40 -36.27 36.03
N VAL A 476 0.89 -36.54 35.98
CA VAL A 476 1.91 -35.54 35.62
C VAL A 476 2.04 -35.42 34.10
N THR A 477 1.86 -34.21 33.57
CA THR A 477 2.00 -33.90 32.13
C THR A 477 3.13 -32.91 31.87
N THR A 478 3.50 -32.69 30.61
CA THR A 478 4.51 -31.68 30.23
C THR A 478 4.12 -30.25 30.63
N ASP A 479 2.83 -29.99 30.87
CA ASP A 479 2.30 -28.69 31.31
C ASP A 479 2.07 -28.62 32.83
N GLY A 480 2.49 -29.63 33.58
CA GLY A 480 2.26 -29.80 35.01
C GLY A 480 1.24 -30.88 35.35
N THR A 481 0.96 -31.06 36.65
CA THR A 481 0.04 -32.07 37.17
C THR A 481 -1.43 -31.74 36.87
N VAL A 482 -2.18 -32.73 36.41
CA VAL A 482 -3.61 -32.67 36.12
C VAL A 482 -4.36 -33.56 37.12
N GLU A 483 -5.25 -32.96 37.90
CA GLU A 483 -6.18 -33.68 38.77
C GLU A 483 -7.21 -34.46 37.93
N ILE A 484 -7.52 -35.69 38.33
CA ILE A 484 -8.43 -36.61 37.66
C ILE A 484 -9.68 -36.81 38.52
N PRO A 485 -10.81 -36.15 38.19
CA PRO A 485 -12.06 -36.34 38.90
C PRO A 485 -12.71 -37.70 38.63
N ASP A 486 -13.59 -38.13 39.54
CA ASP A 486 -14.45 -39.29 39.32
C ASP A 486 -15.16 -39.23 37.96
N GLY A 487 -15.01 -40.29 37.17
CA GLY A 487 -15.62 -40.41 35.85
C GLY A 487 -14.91 -39.62 34.73
N TYR A 488 -13.72 -39.05 34.97
CA TYR A 488 -12.95 -38.33 33.95
C TYR A 488 -12.71 -39.15 32.67
N TRP A 489 -12.47 -40.45 32.83
CA TRP A 489 -12.11 -41.37 31.74
C TRP A 489 -13.29 -41.88 30.90
N ALA A 490 -14.54 -41.64 31.29
CA ALA A 490 -15.72 -42.29 30.68
C ALA A 490 -15.84 -42.10 29.15
N ASP A 491 -15.39 -40.95 28.62
CA ASP A 491 -15.32 -40.64 27.19
C ASP A 491 -13.88 -40.35 26.72
N ARG A 492 -12.89 -40.78 27.51
CA ARG A 492 -11.46 -40.47 27.34
C ARG A 492 -10.59 -41.71 27.45
N SER A 493 -11.14 -42.88 27.16
CA SER A 493 -10.38 -44.11 27.01
C SER A 493 -10.78 -44.88 25.75
N GLU A 494 -9.87 -45.71 25.27
CA GLU A 494 -10.05 -46.58 24.11
C GLU A 494 -9.30 -47.90 24.32
N HIS A 495 -9.95 -49.02 24.00
CA HIS A 495 -9.35 -50.35 24.05
C HIS A 495 -9.29 -50.93 22.65
N LEU A 496 -8.07 -51.28 22.22
CA LEU A 496 -7.77 -51.85 20.91
C LEU A 496 -7.15 -53.24 21.08
N ASN A 497 -7.15 -54.03 20.00
CA ASN A 497 -6.46 -55.31 19.93
C ASN A 497 -6.06 -55.63 18.49
N ASP A 498 -5.19 -56.62 18.32
CA ASP A 498 -4.67 -57.08 17.03
C ASP A 498 -5.35 -58.41 16.60
N GLN A 499 -6.65 -58.59 16.89
CA GLN A 499 -7.40 -59.79 16.53
C GLN A 499 -7.31 -60.11 15.02
N VAL A 500 -7.31 -59.09 14.16
CA VAL A 500 -7.18 -59.25 12.69
C VAL A 500 -5.85 -59.89 12.30
N ARG A 501 -4.77 -59.60 13.02
CA ARG A 501 -3.45 -60.20 12.79
C ARG A 501 -3.43 -61.65 13.27
N LEU A 502 -4.02 -61.92 14.44
CA LEU A 502 -4.15 -63.28 14.95
C LEU A 502 -4.99 -64.17 14.03
N ASP A 503 -6.11 -63.68 13.51
CA ASP A 503 -6.98 -64.41 12.57
C ASP A 503 -6.23 -64.88 11.30
N GLN A 504 -5.16 -64.19 10.91
CA GLN A 504 -4.32 -64.57 9.76
C GLN A 504 -3.31 -65.67 10.10
N LEU A 505 -2.98 -65.83 11.38
CA LEU A 505 -2.00 -66.79 11.90
C LEU A 505 -2.67 -68.11 12.34
N LEU A 506 -3.97 -68.09 12.63
CA LEU A 506 -4.73 -69.27 13.04
C LEU A 506 -5.23 -70.07 11.84
N ASP A 507 -5.27 -71.39 12.00
CA ASP A 507 -5.96 -72.29 11.07
C ASP A 507 -7.50 -72.07 11.13
N ALA A 508 -8.23 -72.53 10.11
CA ALA A 508 -9.67 -72.27 9.95
C ALA A 508 -10.59 -72.74 11.11
N ASP A 509 -10.08 -73.59 12.01
CA ASP A 509 -10.77 -74.09 13.21
C ASP A 509 -10.27 -73.42 14.52
N GLY A 510 -9.30 -72.51 14.45
CA GLY A 510 -8.76 -71.80 15.61
C GLY A 510 -9.76 -70.79 16.18
N THR A 511 -9.84 -70.71 17.51
CA THR A 511 -10.68 -69.71 18.21
C THR A 511 -9.79 -68.58 18.73
N PRO A 512 -9.89 -67.35 18.18
CA PRO A 512 -9.04 -66.22 18.57
C PRO A 512 -9.11 -65.91 20.07
N GLU A 513 -10.24 -66.23 20.70
CA GLU A 513 -10.42 -66.06 22.12
C GLU A 513 -9.40 -66.85 22.94
N GLN A 514 -8.81 -67.95 22.45
CA GLN A 514 -7.85 -68.78 23.22
C GLN A 514 -6.42 -68.22 23.26
N TYR A 515 -6.13 -67.17 22.50
CA TYR A 515 -4.78 -66.63 22.33
C TYR A 515 -4.67 -65.21 22.91
N PRO A 516 -3.44 -64.72 23.20
CA PRO A 516 -3.23 -63.29 23.42
C PRO A 516 -3.64 -62.50 22.18
N LEU A 517 -4.14 -61.29 22.38
CA LEU A 517 -4.65 -60.42 21.31
C LEU A 517 -3.81 -59.14 21.13
N ASP A 518 -2.67 -59.02 21.81
CA ASP A 518 -1.84 -57.81 21.86
C ASP A 518 -2.70 -56.57 22.18
N ARG A 519 -3.45 -56.67 23.29
CA ARG A 519 -4.38 -55.61 23.72
C ARG A 519 -3.65 -54.30 23.98
N ARG A 520 -4.35 -53.20 23.73
CA ARG A 520 -3.90 -51.84 24.01
C ARG A 520 -5.00 -51.09 24.76
N ALA A 521 -4.67 -50.49 25.89
CA ALA A 521 -5.55 -49.60 26.64
C ALA A 521 -4.98 -48.19 26.59
N ARG A 522 -5.75 -47.24 26.06
CA ARG A 522 -5.35 -45.84 25.86
C ARG A 522 -6.24 -44.92 26.67
N TYR A 523 -5.63 -43.93 27.30
CA TYR A 523 -6.30 -42.89 28.08
C TYR A 523 -5.85 -41.51 27.63
N PHE A 524 -6.79 -40.56 27.53
CA PHE A 524 -6.57 -39.25 26.95
C PHE A 524 -6.69 -38.14 27.99
N VAL A 525 -5.58 -37.49 28.32
CA VAL A 525 -5.60 -36.28 29.15
C VAL A 525 -5.94 -35.09 28.28
N THR A 526 -6.95 -34.31 28.68
CA THR A 526 -7.47 -33.17 27.91
C THR A 526 -7.29 -31.84 28.65
N GLY A 527 -6.96 -30.80 27.88
CA GLY A 527 -6.85 -29.41 28.34
C GLY A 527 -7.99 -28.53 27.85
N SER A 528 -8.26 -27.43 28.57
CA SER A 528 -9.19 -26.39 28.13
C SER A 528 -8.58 -25.55 27.00
N GLY A 529 -9.18 -25.60 25.80
CA GLY A 529 -8.85 -24.71 24.68
C GLY A 529 -9.40 -23.30 24.83
N LEU A 530 -9.13 -22.44 23.83
CA LEU A 530 -9.56 -21.03 23.79
C LEU A 530 -11.04 -20.87 24.18
N LEU A 531 -11.33 -20.03 25.17
CA LEU A 531 -12.68 -19.72 25.69
C LEU A 531 -13.48 -20.91 26.28
N GLY A 532 -12.85 -22.06 26.54
CA GLY A 532 -13.51 -23.22 27.17
C GLY A 532 -14.50 -23.96 26.25
N LEU A 533 -14.46 -23.70 24.94
CA LEU A 533 -15.43 -24.24 23.97
C LEU A 533 -14.98 -25.54 23.30
N ARG A 534 -13.70 -25.95 23.45
CA ARG A 534 -13.15 -27.22 22.91
C ARG A 534 -12.10 -27.80 23.86
N SER A 535 -12.21 -29.10 24.16
CA SER A 535 -11.16 -29.87 24.83
C SER A 535 -10.12 -30.32 23.80
N ARG A 536 -8.84 -30.00 24.02
CA ARG A 536 -7.73 -30.49 23.18
C ARG A 536 -6.99 -31.59 23.93
N ARG A 537 -6.67 -32.70 23.26
CA ARG A 537 -5.81 -33.75 23.83
C ARG A 537 -4.43 -33.16 24.10
N LYS A 538 -3.95 -33.32 25.32
CA LYS A 538 -2.64 -32.85 25.79
C LYS A 538 -1.64 -33.99 25.90
N MET A 539 -2.14 -35.16 26.30
CA MET A 539 -1.31 -36.34 26.49
C MET A 539 -2.11 -37.61 26.25
N VAL A 540 -1.46 -38.63 25.69
CA VAL A 540 -1.95 -40.01 25.62
C VAL A 540 -1.15 -40.85 26.60
N ILE A 541 -1.83 -41.67 27.39
CA ILE A 541 -1.23 -42.67 28.27
C ILE A 541 -1.69 -44.03 27.73
N GLU A 542 -0.76 -44.88 27.31
CA GLU A 542 -1.08 -46.18 26.72
C GLU A 542 -0.35 -47.30 27.44
N ALA A 543 -1.04 -48.41 27.67
CA ALA A 543 -0.44 -49.71 27.94
C ALA A 543 -0.67 -50.61 26.72
N ALA A 544 0.41 -51.08 26.09
CA ALA A 544 0.37 -51.94 24.92
C ALA A 544 1.07 -53.27 25.21
N ILE A 545 0.40 -54.39 24.95
CA ILE A 545 1.01 -55.72 25.10
C ILE A 545 1.61 -56.17 23.77
N LYS A 546 2.83 -56.71 23.85
CA LYS A 546 3.58 -57.24 22.72
C LYS A 546 3.96 -58.70 22.96
N SER A 547 3.10 -59.59 22.50
CA SER A 547 3.30 -61.05 22.51
C SER A 547 3.83 -61.52 21.16
N ASN A 548 4.44 -62.71 21.14
CA ASN A 548 4.80 -63.38 19.90
C ASN A 548 3.63 -64.22 19.38
N LEU A 549 2.64 -63.55 18.78
CA LEU A 549 1.41 -64.20 18.32
C LEU A 549 1.67 -65.40 17.39
N GLU A 550 2.73 -65.32 16.57
CA GLU A 550 3.11 -66.41 15.66
C GLU A 550 3.69 -67.63 16.40
N ALA A 551 4.54 -67.41 17.41
CA ALA A 551 5.05 -68.51 18.24
C ALA A 551 3.93 -69.16 19.06
N HIS A 552 2.99 -68.36 19.59
CA HIS A 552 1.82 -68.89 20.28
C HIS A 552 0.90 -69.69 19.34
N ALA A 553 0.63 -69.17 18.13
CA ALA A 553 -0.16 -69.87 17.12
C ALA A 553 0.49 -71.18 16.63
N THR A 554 1.82 -71.18 16.44
CA THR A 554 2.55 -72.29 15.80
C THR A 554 3.03 -73.34 16.81
N ASN A 555 3.58 -72.90 17.94
CA ASN A 555 4.26 -73.76 18.91
C ASN A 555 3.44 -73.97 20.20
N GLY A 556 2.38 -73.19 20.41
CA GLY A 556 1.60 -73.21 21.65
C GLY A 556 2.29 -72.51 22.83
N PHE A 557 3.52 -72.01 22.67
CA PHE A 557 4.28 -71.27 23.68
C PHE A 557 5.31 -70.31 23.04
N ASP A 558 5.76 -69.31 23.80
CA ASP A 558 6.92 -68.46 23.46
C ASP A 558 7.94 -68.50 24.59
N ALA A 559 9.22 -68.58 24.26
CA ALA A 559 10.33 -68.59 25.21
C ALA A 559 11.36 -67.48 24.95
N ALA A 560 11.10 -66.61 23.97
CA ALA A 560 12.02 -65.54 23.58
C ALA A 560 11.56 -64.18 24.13
N PRO A 561 12.38 -63.51 24.97
CA PRO A 561 12.15 -62.11 25.34
C PRO A 561 12.13 -61.21 24.11
N ARG A 562 11.35 -60.14 24.17
CA ARG A 562 11.22 -59.17 23.06
C ARG A 562 12.51 -58.37 22.89
N ASP A 563 12.85 -58.09 21.64
CA ASP A 563 14.09 -57.41 21.27
C ASP A 563 13.87 -55.96 20.83
N LEU A 564 14.91 -55.34 20.25
CA LEU A 564 14.86 -53.93 19.86
C LEU A 564 13.92 -53.71 18.66
N ASP A 565 13.77 -54.68 17.78
CA ASP A 565 12.91 -54.54 16.60
C ASP A 565 11.44 -54.59 17.04
N ASP A 566 11.11 -55.48 17.98
CA ASP A 566 9.81 -55.51 18.66
C ASP A 566 9.47 -54.17 19.33
N LEU A 567 10.44 -53.55 20.01
CA LEU A 567 10.28 -52.23 20.63
C LEU A 567 10.02 -51.13 19.60
N LEU A 568 10.87 -51.05 18.56
CA LEU A 568 10.80 -49.99 17.56
C LEU A 568 9.50 -50.01 16.78
N ASN A 569 8.94 -51.19 16.52
CA ASN A 569 7.65 -51.33 15.85
C ASN A 569 6.53 -50.57 16.56
N VAL A 570 6.46 -50.66 17.89
CA VAL A 570 5.42 -49.97 18.69
C VAL A 570 5.77 -48.49 18.88
N VAL A 571 7.04 -48.19 19.14
CA VAL A 571 7.52 -46.82 19.36
C VAL A 571 7.31 -45.94 18.14
N ASN A 572 7.61 -46.43 16.93
CA ASN A 572 7.49 -45.65 15.70
C ASN A 572 6.03 -45.21 15.44
N ASP A 573 5.06 -46.09 15.68
CA ASP A 573 3.65 -45.77 15.55
C ASP A 573 3.22 -44.67 16.53
N ALA A 574 3.63 -44.77 17.79
CA ALA A 574 3.33 -43.78 18.81
C ALA A 574 4.00 -42.43 18.54
N VAL A 575 5.27 -42.43 18.08
CA VAL A 575 5.99 -41.19 17.72
C VAL A 575 5.32 -40.49 16.54
N TYR A 576 4.95 -41.24 15.50
CA TYR A 576 4.27 -40.69 14.33
C TYR A 576 2.93 -40.04 14.73
N GLU A 577 2.14 -40.72 15.57
CA GLU A 577 0.87 -40.22 16.06
C GLU A 577 1.04 -38.94 16.91
N ALA A 578 1.98 -38.95 17.86
CA ALA A 578 2.26 -37.83 18.76
C ALA A 578 2.71 -36.57 18.00
N GLN A 579 3.59 -36.74 17.01
CA GLN A 579 4.09 -35.63 16.19
C GLN A 579 3.00 -35.01 15.32
N GLN A 580 2.13 -35.81 14.71
CA GLN A 580 1.05 -35.29 13.87
C GLN A 580 0.01 -34.48 14.65
N ASN A 581 -0.28 -34.90 15.87
CA ASN A 581 -1.38 -34.33 16.65
C ASN A 581 -0.92 -33.36 17.74
N ASP A 582 0.40 -33.19 17.91
CA ASP A 582 1.02 -32.21 18.81
C ASP A 582 0.53 -32.36 20.26
N TYR A 583 0.75 -33.57 20.80
CA TYR A 583 0.59 -33.93 22.22
C TYR A 583 1.73 -34.84 22.68
N HIS A 584 1.91 -34.96 24.00
CA HIS A 584 2.90 -35.88 24.58
C HIS A 584 2.32 -37.31 24.68
N TYR A 585 3.17 -38.32 24.57
CA TYR A 585 2.78 -39.73 24.60
C TYR A 585 3.57 -40.43 25.71
N LEU A 586 2.87 -41.01 26.70
CA LEU A 586 3.45 -41.91 27.68
C LEU A 586 3.03 -43.33 27.30
N LEU A 587 4.02 -44.14 26.90
CA LEU A 587 3.81 -45.46 26.33
C LEU A 587 4.44 -46.51 27.25
N GLY A 588 3.60 -47.36 27.84
CA GLY A 588 3.99 -48.58 28.52
C GLY A 588 3.90 -49.77 27.57
N ILE A 589 5.00 -50.50 27.36
CA ILE A 589 5.02 -51.69 26.50
C ILE A 589 5.32 -52.93 27.34
N ALA A 590 4.33 -53.81 27.42
CA ALA A 590 4.37 -55.01 28.22
C ALA A 590 4.66 -56.26 27.39
N SER A 591 5.53 -57.12 27.90
CA SER A 591 5.90 -58.38 27.23
C SER A 591 5.63 -59.59 28.15
N PRO A 592 4.87 -60.61 27.70
CA PRO A 592 4.68 -61.87 28.44
C PRO A 592 5.99 -62.60 28.77
N THR A 593 7.02 -62.47 27.92
CA THR A 593 8.32 -63.14 28.06
C THR A 593 9.44 -62.18 28.50
N GLY A 594 9.09 -60.95 28.87
CA GLY A 594 10.04 -59.89 29.22
C GLY A 594 10.81 -59.32 28.02
N TRP A 595 11.87 -58.57 28.33
CA TRP A 595 12.70 -57.87 27.36
C TRP A 595 14.14 -58.34 27.42
N THR A 596 14.86 -58.29 26.30
CA THR A 596 16.30 -58.57 26.31
C THR A 596 17.07 -57.50 27.10
N ASP A 597 18.16 -57.89 27.77
CA ASP A 597 19.02 -56.95 28.53
C ASP A 597 19.51 -55.76 27.70
N ARG A 598 19.64 -55.94 26.37
CA ARG A 598 20.05 -54.87 25.44
C ARG A 598 19.00 -53.77 25.38
N VAL A 599 17.72 -54.14 25.33
CA VAL A 599 16.59 -53.21 25.29
C VAL A 599 16.45 -52.50 26.62
N ILE A 600 16.51 -53.23 27.74
CA ILE A 600 16.46 -52.67 29.10
C ILE A 600 17.53 -51.58 29.29
N ARG A 601 18.80 -51.89 29.00
CA ARG A 601 19.90 -50.92 29.08
C ARG A 601 19.73 -49.70 28.17
N GLN A 602 19.05 -49.87 27.03
CA GLN A 602 18.83 -48.78 26.09
C GLN A 602 17.78 -47.78 26.60
N VAL A 603 16.80 -48.26 27.37
CA VAL A 603 15.76 -47.45 27.99
C VAL A 603 16.24 -46.82 29.30
N GLU A 604 16.90 -47.58 30.19
CA GLU A 604 17.41 -47.06 31.48
C GLU A 604 18.61 -46.10 31.34
N GLY A 605 19.21 -45.99 30.16
CA GLY A 605 20.54 -45.40 29.93
C GLY A 605 20.73 -43.89 30.22
N GLY A 606 19.79 -43.21 30.89
CA GLY A 606 19.89 -41.88 31.50
C GLY A 606 20.10 -40.69 30.55
N ASN A 607 19.19 -39.72 30.56
CA ASN A 607 19.14 -38.47 29.77
C ASN A 607 18.96 -38.64 28.25
N VAL A 608 18.77 -39.87 27.75
CA VAL A 608 18.82 -40.11 26.30
C VAL A 608 17.64 -40.88 25.71
N ALA A 609 16.74 -41.50 26.47
CA ALA A 609 15.60 -42.19 25.86
C ALA A 609 14.65 -41.20 25.14
N ARG A 610 14.28 -40.12 25.82
CA ARG A 610 13.45 -39.03 25.26
C ARG A 610 14.12 -38.29 24.10
N SER A 611 15.46 -38.17 24.09
CA SER A 611 16.18 -37.53 22.98
C SER A 611 16.49 -38.46 21.80
N ARG A 612 16.49 -39.80 22.00
CA ARG A 612 16.73 -40.80 20.94
C ARG A 612 15.50 -41.10 20.11
N TYR A 613 14.31 -41.15 20.72
CA TYR A 613 13.08 -41.54 20.00
C TYR A 613 12.25 -40.31 19.60
N SER A 614 11.83 -39.48 20.57
CA SER A 614 11.09 -38.23 20.30
C SER A 614 10.94 -37.41 21.58
N ARG A 615 11.02 -36.07 21.45
CA ARG A 615 10.73 -35.16 22.58
C ARG A 615 9.28 -35.28 23.11
N HIS A 616 8.38 -35.83 22.30
CA HIS A 616 6.96 -36.04 22.59
C HIS A 616 6.66 -37.46 23.09
N LEU A 617 7.67 -38.29 23.37
CA LEU A 617 7.49 -39.66 23.85
C LEU A 617 8.24 -39.88 25.17
N SER A 618 7.56 -40.52 26.11
CA SER A 618 8.10 -41.11 27.34
C SER A 618 7.76 -42.60 27.35
N LEU A 619 8.72 -43.44 27.72
CA LEU A 619 8.63 -44.89 27.55
C LEU A 619 8.81 -45.63 28.88
N VAL A 620 7.94 -46.60 29.12
CA VAL A 620 8.03 -47.57 30.22
C VAL A 620 7.98 -48.97 29.61
N LEU A 621 8.94 -49.83 29.93
CA LEU A 621 8.89 -51.25 29.58
C LEU A 621 8.38 -52.04 30.77
N VAL A 622 7.52 -53.02 30.51
CA VAL A 622 6.96 -53.90 31.55
C VAL A 622 7.27 -55.35 31.20
N ASP A 623 7.90 -56.07 32.11
CA ASP A 623 8.04 -57.52 32.06
C ASP A 623 6.84 -58.15 32.78
N LEU A 624 5.94 -58.82 32.06
CA LEU A 624 4.76 -59.44 32.69
C LEU A 624 5.11 -60.73 33.43
N GLN A 625 6.23 -61.38 33.10
CA GLN A 625 6.70 -62.57 33.78
C GLN A 625 7.21 -62.19 35.17
N HIS A 626 8.20 -61.28 35.24
CA HIS A 626 8.89 -60.92 36.48
C HIS A 626 8.38 -59.64 37.14
N GLY A 627 7.51 -58.89 36.45
CA GLY A 627 6.86 -57.69 37.01
C GLY A 627 7.70 -56.45 37.07
N ASP A 628 8.92 -56.57 36.60
CA ASP A 628 9.87 -55.48 36.60
C ASP A 628 9.41 -54.45 35.56
N ILE A 629 9.48 -53.18 35.97
CA ILE A 629 9.31 -52.06 35.06
C ILE A 629 10.64 -51.36 34.85
N TYR A 630 10.90 -50.94 33.62
CA TYR A 630 12.14 -50.27 33.23
C TYR A 630 11.83 -48.98 32.49
N TYR A 631 12.34 -47.85 32.97
CA TYR A 631 12.15 -46.54 32.37
C TYR A 631 13.40 -45.66 32.58
N ASP A 632 13.46 -44.52 31.89
CA ASP A 632 14.53 -43.53 32.11
C ASP A 632 14.15 -42.66 33.32
N ASP A 633 14.81 -42.88 34.47
CA ASP A 633 14.59 -42.10 35.71
C ASP A 633 14.75 -40.58 35.53
N SER A 634 15.46 -40.14 34.48
CA SER A 634 15.63 -38.72 34.17
C SER A 634 14.46 -38.11 33.38
N ASP A 635 13.59 -38.93 32.80
CA ASP A 635 12.36 -38.46 32.15
C ASP A 635 11.26 -38.28 33.19
N GLU A 636 11.04 -37.02 33.61
CA GLU A 636 10.05 -36.62 34.63
C GLU A 636 8.66 -37.20 34.35
N ILE A 637 8.25 -37.32 33.08
CA ILE A 637 6.93 -37.87 32.74
C ILE A 637 6.87 -39.38 32.94
N ALA A 638 7.94 -40.12 32.63
CA ALA A 638 7.97 -41.57 32.87
C ALA A 638 8.12 -41.87 34.36
N SER A 639 8.98 -41.12 35.06
CA SER A 639 9.30 -41.31 36.48
C SER A 639 8.15 -40.94 37.41
N GLU A 640 7.41 -39.86 37.16
CA GLU A 640 6.30 -39.44 38.02
C GLU A 640 4.98 -40.20 37.74
N ASN A 641 4.91 -40.97 36.65
CA ASN A 641 3.72 -41.75 36.28
C ASN A 641 4.01 -43.25 36.17
N SER A 642 5.19 -43.73 36.57
CA SER A 642 5.59 -45.15 36.46
C SER A 642 4.68 -46.07 37.27
N ASP A 643 4.18 -45.60 38.42
CA ASP A 643 3.24 -46.31 39.30
C ASP A 643 1.97 -46.77 38.57
N LEU A 644 1.56 -46.08 37.49
CA LEU A 644 0.41 -46.49 36.67
C LEU A 644 0.63 -47.84 35.97
N TYR A 645 1.89 -48.17 35.69
CA TYR A 645 2.32 -49.37 34.97
C TYR A 645 2.86 -50.47 35.89
N GLU A 646 3.02 -50.18 37.19
CA GLU A 646 3.49 -51.16 38.14
C GLU A 646 2.49 -52.32 38.29
N ILE A 647 3.03 -53.53 38.39
CA ILE A 647 2.29 -54.73 38.74
C ILE A 647 2.67 -55.08 40.18
N PRO A 648 2.04 -54.46 41.21
CA PRO A 648 2.41 -54.71 42.58
C PRO A 648 2.09 -56.17 42.93
N VAL A 649 3.14 -56.95 43.13
CA VAL A 649 3.09 -58.29 43.71
C VAL A 649 3.86 -58.22 45.02
N THR A 650 3.15 -58.30 46.15
CA THR A 650 3.83 -58.29 47.45
C THR A 650 4.30 -59.69 47.78
N VAL A 651 5.54 -59.81 48.29
CA VAL A 651 6.07 -61.09 48.79
C VAL A 651 5.09 -61.73 49.78
N GLU A 652 4.41 -60.92 50.60
CA GLU A 652 3.38 -61.38 51.53
C GLU A 652 2.18 -62.04 50.85
N ARG A 653 1.75 -61.55 49.68
CA ARG A 653 0.64 -62.15 48.92
C ARG A 653 1.05 -63.41 48.20
N VAL A 654 2.26 -63.46 47.65
CA VAL A 654 2.84 -64.69 47.08
C VAL A 654 3.01 -65.76 48.15
N ASP A 655 3.57 -65.40 49.31
CA ASP A 655 3.72 -66.33 50.44
C ASP A 655 2.34 -66.85 50.90
N LYS A 656 1.33 -65.97 50.94
CA LYS A 656 -0.05 -66.37 51.23
C LYS A 656 -0.63 -67.28 50.14
N ALA A 657 -0.34 -67.03 48.86
CA ALA A 657 -0.75 -67.89 47.75
C ALA A 657 -0.11 -69.27 47.87
N VAL A 658 1.21 -69.35 48.13
CA VAL A 658 1.93 -70.60 48.42
C VAL A 658 1.28 -71.35 49.58
N ASP A 659 1.00 -70.67 50.70
CA ASP A 659 0.37 -71.28 51.87
C ASP A 659 -1.05 -71.79 51.57
N VAL A 660 -1.85 -71.03 50.82
CA VAL A 660 -3.21 -71.43 50.42
C VAL A 660 -3.18 -72.61 49.45
N ILE A 661 -2.31 -72.58 48.44
CA ILE A 661 -2.15 -73.68 47.47
C ILE A 661 -1.72 -74.94 48.20
N ARG A 662 -0.72 -74.84 49.08
CA ARG A 662 -0.25 -75.96 49.91
C ARG A 662 -1.37 -76.53 50.79
N SER A 663 -2.07 -75.68 51.54
CA SER A 663 -3.07 -76.14 52.52
C SER A 663 -4.35 -76.67 51.89
N ASN A 664 -4.83 -76.06 50.81
CA ASN A 664 -6.13 -76.37 50.21
C ASN A 664 -6.03 -77.39 49.08
N TYR A 665 -4.87 -77.52 48.42
CA TYR A 665 -4.76 -78.39 47.26
C TYR A 665 -3.70 -79.48 47.42
N ILE A 666 -2.50 -79.15 47.91
CA ILE A 666 -1.39 -80.13 48.04
C ILE A 666 -1.61 -81.08 49.23
N GLU A 667 -2.02 -80.56 50.38
CA GLU A 667 -2.23 -81.37 51.59
C GLU A 667 -3.59 -82.12 51.61
N GLU A 668 -4.50 -81.81 50.67
CA GLU A 668 -5.82 -82.43 50.58
C GLU A 668 -5.77 -83.80 49.88
N VAL A 669 -6.41 -84.81 50.47
CA VAL A 669 -6.35 -86.19 49.95
C VAL A 669 -7.25 -86.35 48.72
N GLY A 670 -6.63 -86.62 47.57
CA GLY A 670 -7.32 -86.98 46.32
C GLY A 670 -7.24 -85.91 45.22
N ILE A 671 -6.43 -84.87 45.40
CA ILE A 671 -6.09 -83.90 44.36
C ILE A 671 -4.74 -84.31 43.78
N ASP A 672 -4.74 -84.68 42.50
CA ASP A 672 -3.52 -85.09 41.79
C ASP A 672 -2.89 -83.89 41.02
N SER A 673 -3.70 -82.90 40.64
CA SER A 673 -3.26 -81.72 39.89
C SER A 673 -4.07 -80.48 40.24
N VAL A 674 -3.42 -79.32 40.32
CA VAL A 674 -4.03 -78.02 40.65
C VAL A 674 -3.95 -77.10 39.44
N LEU A 675 -5.10 -76.69 38.88
CA LEU A 675 -5.10 -75.76 37.75
C LEU A 675 -4.84 -74.33 38.22
N LEU A 676 -4.00 -73.59 37.51
CA LEU A 676 -3.71 -72.19 37.83
C LEU A 676 -4.99 -71.34 37.77
N GLU A 677 -5.83 -71.55 36.76
CA GLU A 677 -7.10 -70.82 36.60
C GLU A 677 -8.05 -71.05 37.78
N GLU A 678 -8.11 -72.26 38.33
CA GLU A 678 -8.94 -72.60 39.48
C GLU A 678 -8.50 -71.83 40.74
N VAL A 679 -7.19 -71.75 40.99
CA VAL A 679 -6.66 -71.00 42.13
C VAL A 679 -6.95 -69.50 42.00
N VAL A 680 -6.80 -68.96 40.79
CA VAL A 680 -7.11 -67.54 40.49
C VAL A 680 -8.59 -67.25 40.71
N GLU A 681 -9.49 -68.08 40.17
CA GLU A 681 -10.94 -67.88 40.26
C GLU A 681 -11.50 -68.10 41.68
N GLU A 682 -11.02 -69.13 42.40
CA GLU A 682 -11.61 -69.53 43.68
C GLU A 682 -10.99 -68.82 44.88
N GLN A 683 -9.69 -68.51 44.83
CA GLN A 683 -8.94 -68.00 45.99
C GLN A 683 -8.66 -66.49 45.92
N GLY A 684 -8.96 -65.84 44.79
CA GLY A 684 -8.82 -64.38 44.62
C GLY A 684 -7.36 -63.90 44.61
N PHE A 685 -6.43 -64.79 44.25
CA PHE A 685 -5.08 -64.42 43.84
C PHE A 685 -5.09 -64.06 42.37
N ASP A 686 -4.19 -63.17 41.96
CA ASP A 686 -4.01 -62.94 40.54
C ASP A 686 -3.14 -64.02 39.89
N VAL A 687 -3.13 -64.03 38.56
CA VAL A 687 -2.41 -65.00 37.72
C VAL A 687 -0.94 -65.07 38.10
N ARG A 688 -0.35 -63.94 38.44
CA ARG A 688 1.10 -63.78 38.64
C ARG A 688 1.52 -64.20 40.04
N GLU A 689 0.77 -63.82 41.06
CA GLU A 689 0.90 -64.34 42.43
C GLU A 689 0.79 -65.86 42.46
N THR A 690 -0.17 -66.41 41.70
CA THR A 690 -0.39 -67.85 41.60
C THR A 690 0.74 -68.53 40.83
N LYS A 691 1.23 -67.92 39.74
CA LYS A 691 2.36 -68.45 38.97
C LYS A 691 3.65 -68.48 39.77
N GLU A 692 3.99 -67.37 40.41
CA GLU A 692 5.17 -67.28 41.28
C GLU A 692 5.06 -68.26 42.46
N ALA A 693 3.85 -68.48 42.99
CA ALA A 693 3.62 -69.52 43.99
C ALA A 693 3.86 -70.93 43.43
N PHE A 694 3.40 -71.23 42.21
CA PHE A 694 3.66 -72.50 41.52
C PHE A 694 5.16 -72.68 41.24
N ASP A 695 5.87 -71.62 40.85
CA ASP A 695 7.33 -71.63 40.63
C ASP A 695 8.07 -71.96 41.93
N ARG A 696 7.73 -71.30 43.04
CA ARG A 696 8.31 -71.60 44.36
C ARG A 696 8.01 -73.01 44.85
N LEU A 697 6.80 -73.51 44.62
CA LEU A 697 6.39 -74.87 44.99
C LEU A 697 7.09 -75.94 44.13
N ALA A 698 7.31 -75.65 42.85
CA ALA A 698 8.09 -76.52 41.97
C ALA A 698 9.58 -76.52 42.33
N GLU A 699 10.15 -75.34 42.62
CA GLU A 699 11.54 -75.21 43.10
C GLU A 699 11.77 -75.88 44.46
N SER A 700 10.77 -75.87 45.35
CA SER A 700 10.83 -76.58 46.63
C SER A 700 10.58 -78.09 46.51
N GLY A 701 10.23 -78.57 45.31
CA GLY A 701 9.98 -79.98 45.00
C GLY A 701 8.65 -80.51 45.52
N GLU A 702 7.69 -79.63 45.78
CA GLU A 702 6.35 -79.96 46.29
C GLU A 702 5.33 -80.21 45.16
N GLY A 703 5.74 -80.07 43.90
CA GLY A 703 5.00 -80.42 42.70
C GLY A 703 5.83 -80.20 41.43
N GLU A 704 5.31 -80.65 40.28
CA GLU A 704 5.88 -80.38 38.96
C GLU A 704 4.87 -79.59 38.13
N GLN A 705 5.32 -78.52 37.49
CA GLN A 705 4.43 -77.76 36.62
C GLN A 705 4.28 -78.46 35.27
N LEU A 706 3.04 -78.72 34.87
CA LEU A 706 2.72 -79.30 33.58
C LEU A 706 1.61 -78.53 32.88
N HIS A 707 1.60 -78.61 31.55
CA HIS A 707 0.56 -77.99 30.75
C HIS A 707 -0.47 -79.04 30.35
N VAL A 708 -1.73 -78.82 30.72
CA VAL A 708 -2.84 -79.71 30.34
C VAL A 708 -3.53 -79.11 29.12
N ASP A 709 -3.57 -79.86 28.02
CA ASP A 709 -4.30 -79.47 26.81
C ASP A 709 -5.77 -79.17 27.16
N GLU A 710 -6.28 -78.04 26.67
CA GLU A 710 -7.60 -77.43 26.99
C GLU A 710 -7.74 -76.74 28.37
N TYR A 711 -6.89 -77.00 29.37
CA TYR A 711 -7.05 -76.46 30.74
C TYR A 711 -5.89 -75.57 31.23
N GLY A 712 -4.81 -75.46 30.46
CA GLY A 712 -3.70 -74.52 30.76
C GLY A 712 -2.69 -75.08 31.77
N LEU A 713 -2.02 -74.18 32.49
CA LEU A 713 -0.94 -74.53 33.43
C LEU A 713 -1.52 -75.18 34.70
N ALA A 714 -0.96 -76.32 35.08
CA ALA A 714 -1.29 -77.04 36.30
C ALA A 714 -0.03 -77.33 37.12
N LEU A 715 -0.17 -77.40 38.44
CA LEU A 715 0.82 -77.99 39.32
C LEU A 715 0.40 -79.43 39.62
N ASP A 716 1.13 -80.39 39.08
CA ASP A 716 1.00 -81.81 39.41
C ASP A 716 1.66 -82.09 40.74
N VAL A 717 0.89 -82.68 41.65
CA VAL A 717 1.29 -82.95 43.03
C VAL A 717 1.23 -84.45 43.33
N SER A 718 1.13 -85.28 42.29
CA SER A 718 1.00 -86.75 42.39
C SER A 718 2.28 -87.50 42.84
N GLY A 719 3.19 -86.82 43.55
CA GLY A 719 4.47 -87.32 44.07
C GLY A 719 4.42 -88.12 45.37
#